data_AF-A0A2W1BF21-F1
#
_entry.id   AF-A0A2W1BF21-F1
#
_cell.length_a   1.000
_cell.length_b   1.000
_cell.length_c   1.000
_cell.angle_alpha   90.00
_cell.angle_beta   90.00
_cell.angle_gamma   90.00
#
_symmetry.space_group_name_H-M   'P 1'
#
loop_
_entity.id
_entity.type
_entity.pdbx_description
1 polymer ?
#
loop_
_entity_poly.entity_id
_entity_poly.type
_entity_poly.pdbx_seq_one_letter_code
_entity_poly.pdbx_strand_id
1 'polypeptide(L)'
;MVDSYPRLIELIAKFTVQSLQMWQFAPNSVHYLLSLWQRMVASVPYVKASEPHLLETYAPGVTAAYIGSRLDSVACVIRDGLEDPLDDAGTVQQQLEQLSVVGRCEYGKTCQLLVAHFDRAAAAYSVETQPHQILVLQGQLTWLVYIIGAAIGGRASVNTCDENDAMDGELVCRVLQLMDLTDSRLAQGGCEKLELAMMSFFEQFRKIYVGEQVQKNSKVYRRLSDVLGLADESQLLSYWGSSEQIIAKTLGLLSDLSGGYSCVRKLVKLDEVQFMLTHHTAEHFPFLGIAGVGAAEMRCRSMLYTALGRLLMVDLGEDEDRFLAFMMPLTAAFESIIGLLSGPESTMFNSEDAKKTLIGLARDLRGLAFAFNTKTTYMMLFDWIYPVYMKVLLRGIEVWFSEPALTTPVLKLTAELAQNRNQRLHFDVSSPNGILLFRELSSIICAYGSRILTIDVAKKQMYAMKLKGISLCFSILKAALCGNYANFGVFRLYGDEALDNALNMFVKLLLSIPQSDLLDYPKLSQTYYVLLERLASSRILTIDVAKKQMYAMKLKGISLCFSILKAALCGNYANFGVFRLYGDEALDNALNMFVKLLLSIPQSDLLDYPKLSQTYYVLLERLAQDHMPFLASLQPDATLYIL
;
A
#
# COMPACT_ATOMS: atom_id res chain seq x y z
N MET A 1 -14.07 -34.92 -35.04
CA MET A 1 -13.73 -35.86 -33.95
C MET A 1 -12.31 -36.32 -34.20
N VAL A 2 -11.45 -36.35 -33.17
CA VAL A 2 -10.05 -36.74 -33.35
C VAL A 2 -9.88 -38.11 -32.73
N ASP A 3 -10.01 -39.17 -33.54
CA ASP A 3 -9.79 -40.58 -33.12
C ASP A 3 -8.40 -40.77 -32.48
N SER A 4 -7.47 -39.86 -32.75
CA SER A 4 -6.12 -39.84 -32.21
C SER A 4 -5.99 -39.21 -30.80
N TYR A 5 -7.06 -38.63 -30.22
CA TYR A 5 -6.97 -37.91 -28.94
C TYR A 5 -6.53 -38.80 -27.76
N PRO A 6 -7.07 -40.02 -27.56
CA PRO A 6 -6.59 -40.91 -26.50
C PRO A 6 -5.11 -41.24 -26.62
N ARG A 7 -4.64 -41.50 -27.84
CA ARG A 7 -3.24 -41.83 -28.11
C ARG A 7 -2.33 -40.62 -27.90
N LEU A 8 -2.79 -39.43 -28.28
CA LEU A 8 -2.06 -38.19 -28.06
C LEU A 8 -1.88 -37.92 -26.57
N ILE A 9 -2.95 -38.03 -25.78
CA ILE A 9 -2.89 -37.77 -24.33
C ILE A 9 -1.98 -38.78 -23.61
N GLU A 10 -2.02 -40.05 -24.00
CA GLU A 10 -1.14 -41.09 -23.45
C GLU A 10 0.34 -40.77 -23.72
N LEU A 11 0.67 -40.35 -24.93
CA LEU A 11 2.04 -39.98 -25.31
C LEU A 11 2.50 -38.71 -24.57
N ILE A 12 1.63 -37.71 -24.44
CA ILE A 12 1.92 -36.48 -23.68
C ILE A 12 2.17 -36.82 -22.20
N ALA A 13 1.37 -37.69 -21.60
CA ALA A 13 1.54 -38.13 -20.22
C ALA A 13 2.87 -38.87 -20.03
N LYS A 14 3.18 -39.83 -20.90
CA LYS A 14 4.46 -40.57 -20.87
C LYS A 14 5.65 -39.63 -21.02
N PHE A 15 5.60 -38.71 -21.98
CA PHE A 15 6.65 -37.71 -22.18
C PHE A 15 6.82 -36.82 -20.94
N THR A 16 5.71 -36.31 -20.40
CA THR A 16 5.74 -35.44 -19.21
C THR A 16 6.35 -36.16 -18.01
N VAL A 17 5.93 -37.40 -17.72
CA VAL A 17 6.47 -38.19 -16.60
C VAL A 17 7.97 -38.43 -16.75
N GLN A 18 8.43 -38.80 -17.95
CA GLN A 18 9.86 -39.00 -18.21
C GLN A 18 10.67 -37.71 -18.09
N SER A 19 10.15 -36.60 -18.62
CA SER A 19 10.80 -35.29 -18.51
C SER A 19 10.89 -34.80 -17.07
N LEU A 20 9.86 -35.05 -16.24
CA LEU A 20 9.87 -34.70 -14.82
C LEU A 20 10.90 -35.52 -14.05
N GLN A 21 11.05 -36.81 -14.33
CA GLN A 21 12.08 -37.66 -13.72
C GLN A 21 13.51 -37.21 -14.10
N MET A 22 13.68 -36.66 -15.30
CA MET A 22 14.95 -36.13 -15.83
C MET A 22 15.13 -34.63 -15.53
N TRP A 23 14.82 -34.20 -14.31
CA TRP A 23 14.83 -32.79 -13.91
C TRP A 23 16.19 -32.07 -14.10
N GLN A 24 17.30 -32.80 -14.09
CA GLN A 24 18.66 -32.26 -14.25
C GLN A 24 18.93 -31.67 -15.64
N PHE A 25 18.24 -32.15 -16.68
CA PHE A 25 18.57 -31.81 -18.07
C PHE A 25 17.77 -30.63 -18.61
N ALA A 26 16.60 -30.31 -18.05
CA ALA A 26 15.73 -29.27 -18.58
C ALA A 26 14.82 -28.62 -17.52
N PRO A 27 15.36 -27.91 -16.51
CA PRO A 27 14.56 -27.30 -15.44
C PRO A 27 13.53 -26.29 -15.97
N ASN A 28 13.88 -25.53 -17.01
CA ASN A 28 12.98 -24.54 -17.64
C ASN A 28 11.79 -25.18 -18.37
N SER A 29 11.90 -26.43 -18.80
CA SER A 29 10.83 -27.13 -19.52
C SER A 29 9.67 -27.54 -18.61
N VAL A 30 9.94 -27.73 -17.31
CA VAL A 30 8.97 -28.16 -16.31
C VAL A 30 7.79 -27.19 -16.23
N HIS A 31 8.07 -25.88 -16.26
CA HIS A 31 7.04 -24.84 -16.23
C HIS A 31 6.06 -24.95 -17.43
N TYR A 32 6.57 -25.19 -18.63
CA TYR A 32 5.74 -25.29 -19.84
C TYR A 32 4.90 -26.58 -19.83
N LEU A 33 5.48 -27.69 -19.35
CA LEU A 33 4.76 -28.95 -19.21
C LEU A 33 3.62 -28.84 -18.19
N LEU A 34 3.89 -28.28 -17.01
CA LEU A 34 2.86 -28.07 -15.99
C LEU A 34 1.80 -27.06 -16.44
N SER A 35 2.19 -25.99 -17.16
CA SER A 35 1.24 -25.03 -17.72
C SER A 35 0.31 -25.65 -18.78
N LEU A 36 0.82 -26.60 -19.58
CA LEU A 36 0.00 -27.36 -20.52
C LEU A 36 -1.06 -28.17 -19.76
N TRP A 37 -0.65 -28.96 -18.77
CA TRP A 37 -1.56 -29.76 -17.95
C TRP A 37 -2.55 -28.91 -17.16
N GLN A 38 -2.12 -27.78 -16.60
CA GLN A 38 -2.99 -26.82 -15.92
C GLN A 38 -4.11 -26.34 -16.85
N ARG A 39 -3.78 -25.90 -18.08
CA ARG A 39 -4.79 -25.44 -19.06
C ARG A 39 -5.72 -26.57 -19.50
N MET A 40 -5.20 -27.78 -19.66
CA MET A 40 -6.00 -28.96 -20.00
C MET A 40 -7.01 -29.28 -18.89
N VAL A 41 -6.56 -29.36 -17.64
CA VAL A 41 -7.43 -29.66 -16.48
C VAL A 41 -8.42 -28.52 -16.20
N ALA A 42 -7.99 -27.26 -16.29
CA ALA A 42 -8.87 -26.11 -16.09
C ALA A 42 -9.98 -26.02 -17.14
N SER A 43 -9.80 -26.64 -18.31
CA SER A 43 -10.82 -26.69 -19.36
C SER A 43 -11.91 -27.74 -19.12
N VAL A 44 -11.67 -28.73 -18.24
CA VAL A 44 -12.58 -29.87 -17.96
C VAL A 44 -14.01 -29.41 -17.59
N PRO A 45 -14.23 -28.41 -16.71
CA PRO A 45 -15.59 -27.97 -16.36
C PRO A 45 -16.39 -27.38 -17.53
N TYR A 46 -15.72 -26.97 -18.61
CA TYR A 46 -16.34 -26.37 -19.80
C TYR A 46 -16.64 -27.40 -20.89
N VAL A 47 -16.16 -28.63 -20.76
CA VAL A 47 -16.40 -29.71 -21.71
C VAL A 47 -17.76 -30.33 -21.43
N LYS A 48 -18.77 -29.96 -22.23
CA LYS A 48 -20.13 -30.53 -22.17
C LYS A 48 -20.25 -31.92 -22.85
N ALA A 49 -19.15 -32.49 -23.32
CA ALA A 49 -19.16 -33.71 -24.11
C ALA A 49 -19.26 -34.95 -23.23
N SER A 50 -20.06 -35.93 -23.67
CA SER A 50 -20.27 -37.25 -23.05
C SER A 50 -19.09 -38.21 -23.19
N GLU A 51 -17.97 -37.77 -23.77
CA GLU A 51 -16.79 -38.61 -24.02
C GLU A 51 -15.76 -38.48 -22.89
N PRO A 52 -15.09 -39.58 -22.49
CA PRO A 52 -14.13 -39.56 -21.39
C PRO A 52 -12.88 -38.75 -21.79
N HIS A 53 -12.62 -37.67 -21.08
CA HIS A 53 -11.45 -36.80 -21.31
C HIS A 53 -10.11 -37.45 -20.93
N LEU A 54 -10.10 -38.63 -20.30
CA LEU A 54 -8.92 -39.42 -19.86
C LEU A 54 -7.95 -38.69 -18.90
N LEU A 55 -8.14 -37.40 -18.65
CA LEU A 55 -7.32 -36.58 -17.75
C LEU A 55 -7.34 -37.12 -16.30
N GLU A 56 -8.45 -37.67 -15.82
CA GLU A 56 -8.55 -38.31 -14.50
C GLU A 56 -7.63 -39.54 -14.36
N THR A 57 -7.26 -40.19 -15.48
CA THR A 57 -6.35 -41.34 -15.45
C THR A 57 -4.89 -40.91 -15.43
N TYR A 58 -4.53 -39.88 -16.21
CA TYR A 58 -3.13 -39.50 -16.41
C TYR A 58 -2.65 -38.37 -15.50
N ALA A 59 -3.51 -37.44 -15.07
CA ALA A 59 -3.15 -36.33 -14.18
C ALA A 59 -2.55 -36.81 -12.84
N PRO A 60 -3.09 -37.85 -12.16
CA PRO A 60 -2.45 -38.40 -10.95
C PRO A 60 -1.02 -38.90 -11.19
N GLY A 61 -0.75 -39.50 -12.36
CA GLY A 61 0.58 -39.97 -12.72
C GLY A 61 1.58 -38.84 -12.91
N VAL A 62 1.15 -37.73 -13.51
CA VAL A 62 1.97 -36.52 -13.65
C VAL A 62 2.25 -35.87 -12.29
N THR A 63 1.22 -35.75 -11.44
CA THR A 63 1.35 -35.22 -10.08
C THR A 63 2.30 -36.07 -9.23
N ALA A 64 2.17 -37.41 -9.29
CA ALA A 64 3.05 -38.33 -8.59
C ALA A 64 4.50 -38.25 -9.08
N ALA A 65 4.72 -38.17 -10.40
CA ALA A 65 6.05 -38.02 -10.98
C ALA A 65 6.72 -36.70 -10.56
N TYR A 66 5.96 -35.61 -10.50
CA TYR A 66 6.47 -34.32 -10.02
C TYR A 66 6.88 -34.40 -8.54
N ILE A 67 5.98 -34.90 -7.68
CA ILE A 67 6.24 -35.01 -6.23
C ILE A 67 7.46 -35.91 -5.99
N GLY A 68 7.48 -37.11 -6.59
CA GLY A 68 8.60 -38.04 -6.45
C GLY A 68 9.93 -37.42 -6.91
N SER A 69 9.95 -36.78 -8.09
CA SER A 69 11.15 -36.13 -8.60
C SER A 69 11.69 -35.05 -7.66
N ARG A 70 10.82 -34.24 -7.03
CA ARG A 70 11.26 -33.19 -6.11
C ARG A 70 11.79 -33.79 -4.80
N LEU A 71 11.16 -34.82 -4.26
CA LEU A 71 11.65 -35.50 -3.05
C LEU A 71 13.00 -36.21 -3.27
N ASP A 72 13.19 -36.83 -4.43
CA ASP A 72 14.46 -37.48 -4.81
C ASP A 72 15.55 -36.44 -5.08
N SER A 73 15.17 -35.28 -5.63
CA SER A 73 16.13 -34.21 -5.94
C SER A 73 16.86 -33.69 -4.69
N VAL A 74 16.19 -33.68 -3.52
CA VAL A 74 16.80 -33.21 -2.26
C VAL A 74 18.05 -34.00 -1.89
N ALA A 75 18.00 -35.33 -2.03
CA ALA A 75 19.16 -36.18 -1.75
C ALA A 75 20.31 -35.93 -2.72
N CYS A 76 20.00 -35.67 -4.00
CA CYS A 76 21.00 -35.32 -5.01
C CYS A 76 21.61 -33.93 -4.80
N VAL A 77 20.79 -32.93 -4.49
CA VAL A 77 21.23 -31.54 -4.23
C VAL A 77 22.20 -31.49 -3.06
N ILE A 78 21.87 -32.17 -1.96
CA ILE A 78 22.70 -32.17 -0.75
C ILE A 78 23.99 -32.99 -0.94
N ARG A 79 23.95 -34.09 -1.70
CA ARG A 79 25.12 -34.93 -1.96
C ARG A 79 26.08 -34.31 -2.99
N ASP A 80 25.52 -33.79 -4.08
CA ASP A 80 26.27 -33.38 -5.27
C ASP A 80 26.50 -31.85 -5.32
N GLY A 81 25.96 -31.08 -4.36
CA GLY A 81 26.15 -29.63 -4.24
C GLY A 81 25.51 -28.83 -5.37
N LEU A 82 24.43 -29.34 -5.95
CA LEU A 82 23.71 -28.70 -7.06
C LEU A 82 22.91 -27.48 -6.56
N GLU A 83 22.54 -26.57 -7.45
CA GLU A 83 21.63 -25.47 -7.12
C GLU A 83 20.30 -26.01 -6.58
N ASP A 84 19.90 -25.55 -5.39
CA ASP A 84 18.65 -25.98 -4.76
C ASP A 84 17.48 -25.23 -5.42
N PRO A 85 16.51 -25.94 -6.03
CA PRO A 85 15.35 -25.28 -6.62
C PRO A 85 14.50 -24.52 -5.59
N LEU A 86 14.61 -24.81 -4.29
CA LEU A 86 13.93 -24.07 -3.22
C LEU A 86 14.46 -22.64 -3.02
N ASP A 87 15.65 -22.31 -3.52
CA ASP A 87 16.24 -20.98 -3.36
C ASP A 87 15.53 -19.94 -4.27
N ASP A 88 14.87 -20.38 -5.34
CA ASP A 88 14.03 -19.53 -6.19
C ASP A 88 12.54 -19.68 -5.84
N ALA A 89 12.13 -19.01 -4.76
CA ALA A 89 10.76 -19.03 -4.28
C ALA A 89 9.72 -18.61 -5.34
N GLY A 90 10.09 -17.75 -6.30
CA GLY A 90 9.18 -17.27 -7.35
C GLY A 90 8.82 -18.36 -8.35
N THR A 91 9.81 -19.11 -8.83
CA THR A 91 9.55 -20.22 -9.77
C THR A 91 8.91 -21.41 -9.07
N VAL A 92 9.28 -21.70 -7.82
CA VAL A 92 8.62 -22.74 -7.01
C VAL A 92 7.13 -22.41 -6.83
N GLN A 93 6.80 -21.19 -6.40
CA GLN A 93 5.41 -20.77 -6.23
C GLN A 93 4.61 -20.92 -7.52
N GLN A 94 5.18 -20.50 -8.66
CA GLN A 94 4.52 -20.61 -9.95
C GLN A 94 4.29 -22.08 -10.38
N GLN A 95 5.27 -22.97 -10.19
CA GLN A 95 5.13 -24.40 -10.49
C GLN A 95 4.08 -25.06 -9.59
N LEU A 96 4.06 -24.69 -8.31
CA LEU A 96 3.11 -25.24 -7.34
C LEU A 96 1.67 -24.75 -7.59
N GLU A 97 1.49 -23.50 -8.02
CA GLU A 97 0.18 -23.01 -8.46
C GLU A 97 -0.35 -23.82 -9.65
N GLN A 98 0.51 -24.16 -10.61
CA GLN A 98 0.15 -25.02 -11.76
C GLN A 98 -0.19 -26.44 -11.31
N LEU A 99 0.66 -27.03 -10.46
CA LEU A 99 0.47 -28.37 -9.92
C LEU A 99 -0.83 -28.48 -9.11
N SER A 100 -1.19 -27.44 -8.34
CA SER A 100 -2.39 -27.44 -7.51
C SER A 100 -3.67 -27.70 -8.32
N VAL A 101 -3.75 -27.14 -9.53
CA VAL A 101 -4.87 -27.35 -10.46
C VAL A 101 -4.88 -28.79 -10.98
N VAL A 102 -3.70 -29.31 -11.36
CA VAL A 102 -3.57 -30.67 -11.89
C VAL A 102 -3.90 -31.72 -10.83
N GLY A 103 -3.37 -31.56 -9.61
CA GLY A 103 -3.61 -32.45 -8.49
C GLY A 103 -5.07 -32.49 -8.02
N ARG A 104 -5.81 -31.39 -8.20
CA ARG A 104 -7.24 -31.30 -7.88
C ARG A 104 -8.17 -31.96 -8.90
N CYS A 105 -7.67 -32.37 -10.06
CA CYS A 105 -8.46 -33.18 -11.00
C CYS A 105 -8.93 -34.49 -10.36
N GLU A 106 -8.08 -35.12 -9.54
CA GLU A 106 -8.33 -36.38 -8.84
C GLU A 106 -7.78 -36.26 -7.42
N TYR A 107 -8.42 -35.40 -6.63
CA TYR A 107 -7.85 -34.92 -5.39
C TYR A 107 -7.59 -36.04 -4.37
N GLY A 108 -8.47 -37.05 -4.30
CA GLY A 108 -8.32 -38.19 -3.39
C GLY A 108 -7.02 -38.96 -3.57
N LYS A 109 -6.61 -39.24 -4.82
CA LYS A 109 -5.34 -39.94 -5.09
C LYS A 109 -4.13 -39.07 -4.74
N THR A 110 -4.21 -37.77 -5.04
CA THR A 110 -3.16 -36.80 -4.70
C THR A 110 -2.98 -36.70 -3.17
N CYS A 111 -4.07 -36.58 -2.41
CA CYS A 111 -4.03 -36.53 -0.95
C CYS A 111 -3.45 -37.81 -0.34
N GLN A 112 -3.88 -38.99 -0.81
CA GLN A 112 -3.33 -40.27 -0.33
C GLN A 112 -1.82 -40.38 -0.57
N LEU A 113 -1.35 -39.94 -1.74
CA LEU A 113 0.07 -39.91 -2.06
C LEU A 113 0.83 -38.95 -1.12
N LEU A 114 0.32 -37.74 -0.92
CA LEU A 114 0.93 -36.75 -0.02
C LEU A 114 0.99 -37.26 1.41
N VAL A 115 -0.10 -37.85 1.92
CA VAL A 115 -0.16 -38.47 3.24
C VAL A 115 0.89 -39.56 3.39
N ALA A 116 1.00 -40.48 2.43
CA ALA A 116 1.95 -41.58 2.50
C ALA A 116 3.42 -41.11 2.53
N HIS A 117 3.77 -40.10 1.71
CA HIS A 117 5.12 -39.53 1.73
C HIS A 117 5.38 -38.72 3.01
N PHE A 118 4.40 -37.97 3.49
CA PHE A 118 4.52 -37.15 4.70
C PHE A 118 4.70 -38.00 5.95
N ASP A 119 3.84 -39.00 6.16
CA ASP A 119 3.91 -39.87 7.34
C ASP A 119 5.24 -40.64 7.37
N ARG A 120 5.72 -41.09 6.20
CA ARG A 120 7.03 -41.75 6.07
C ARG A 120 8.18 -40.80 6.42
N ALA A 121 8.17 -39.58 5.88
CA ALA A 121 9.23 -38.60 6.12
C ALA A 121 9.24 -38.10 7.57
N ALA A 122 8.06 -37.82 8.14
CA ALA A 122 7.91 -37.38 9.53
C ALA A 122 8.30 -38.46 10.54
N ALA A 123 7.93 -39.72 10.29
CA ALA A 123 8.35 -40.85 11.14
C ALA A 123 9.86 -41.11 11.07
N ALA A 124 10.49 -40.96 9.90
CA ALA A 124 11.94 -41.03 9.79
C ALA A 124 12.60 -39.85 10.52
N TYR A 125 12.06 -38.64 10.37
CA TYR A 125 12.58 -37.43 10.99
C TYR A 125 12.55 -37.48 12.52
N SER A 126 11.56 -38.13 13.13
CA SER A 126 11.44 -38.21 14.59
C SER A 126 12.50 -39.12 15.23
N VAL A 127 12.99 -40.14 14.52
CA VAL A 127 13.95 -41.14 15.03
C VAL A 127 15.38 -40.85 14.58
N GLU A 128 15.57 -40.23 13.42
CA GLU A 128 16.89 -40.08 12.81
C GLU A 128 17.80 -39.14 13.62
N THR A 129 19.07 -39.52 13.73
CA THR A 129 20.11 -38.81 14.49
C THR A 129 21.30 -38.39 13.63
N GLN A 130 21.42 -38.92 12.41
CA GLN A 130 22.51 -38.53 11.51
C GLN A 130 22.27 -37.14 10.89
N PRO A 131 23.21 -36.18 11.02
CA PRO A 131 23.00 -34.80 10.58
C PRO A 131 22.75 -34.67 9.07
N HIS A 132 23.43 -35.49 8.25
CA HIS A 132 23.23 -35.47 6.80
C HIS A 132 21.84 -35.98 6.39
N GLN A 133 21.35 -37.04 7.04
CA GLN A 133 20.02 -37.59 6.75
C GLN A 133 18.91 -36.67 7.28
N ILE A 134 19.14 -36.02 8.42
CA ILE A 134 18.23 -34.99 8.96
C ILE A 134 18.05 -33.85 7.95
N LEU A 135 19.13 -33.36 7.32
CA LEU A 135 19.03 -32.31 6.29
C LEU A 135 18.23 -32.76 5.06
N VAL A 136 18.41 -34.01 4.62
CA VAL A 136 17.63 -34.58 3.50
C VAL A 136 16.15 -34.66 3.88
N LEU A 137 15.83 -35.15 5.08
CA LEU A 137 14.45 -35.23 5.57
C LEU A 137 13.83 -33.85 5.75
N GLN A 138 14.57 -32.85 6.23
CA GLN A 138 14.12 -31.47 6.31
C GLN A 138 13.78 -30.89 4.94
N GLY A 139 14.62 -31.12 3.92
CA GLY A 139 14.33 -30.67 2.56
C GLY A 139 13.11 -31.39 1.95
N GLN A 140 12.95 -32.69 2.21
CA GLN A 140 11.79 -33.46 1.77
C GLN A 140 10.50 -32.95 2.42
N LEU A 141 10.51 -32.75 3.75
CA LEU A 141 9.39 -32.18 4.49
C LEU A 141 9.07 -30.75 4.04
N THR A 142 10.08 -29.94 3.74
CA THR A 142 9.92 -28.57 3.19
C THR A 142 9.14 -28.60 1.88
N TRP A 143 9.54 -29.46 0.93
CA TRP A 143 8.80 -29.64 -0.32
C TRP A 143 7.36 -30.11 -0.08
N LEU A 144 7.15 -31.08 0.81
CA LEU A 144 5.82 -31.59 1.12
C LEU A 144 4.92 -30.49 1.71
N VAL A 145 5.43 -29.68 2.64
CA VAL A 145 4.68 -28.56 3.24
C VAL A 145 4.31 -27.52 2.17
N TYR A 146 5.23 -27.15 1.28
CA TYR A 146 4.94 -26.25 0.16
C TYR A 146 3.88 -26.83 -0.80
N ILE A 147 3.99 -28.11 -1.14
CA ILE A 147 3.03 -28.79 -2.04
C ILE A 147 1.65 -28.90 -1.37
N ILE A 148 1.58 -29.23 -0.09
CA ILE A 148 0.32 -29.27 0.68
C ILE A 148 -0.30 -27.87 0.75
N GLY A 149 0.49 -26.83 1.05
CA GLY A 149 0.02 -25.44 1.07
C GLY A 149 -0.56 -25.01 -0.28
N ALA A 150 0.11 -25.33 -1.38
CA ALA A 150 -0.39 -25.04 -2.72
C ALA A 150 -1.62 -25.88 -3.09
N ALA A 151 -1.66 -27.16 -2.72
CA ALA A 151 -2.81 -28.02 -2.92
C ALA A 151 -4.05 -27.45 -2.25
N ILE A 152 -3.94 -26.95 -1.01
CA ILE A 152 -5.01 -26.24 -0.29
C ILE A 152 -5.36 -24.91 -0.98
N GLY A 153 -4.37 -24.11 -1.34
CA GLY A 153 -4.54 -22.83 -2.04
C GLY A 153 -5.26 -22.94 -3.39
N GLY A 154 -5.08 -24.08 -4.08
CA GLY A 154 -5.78 -24.42 -5.33
C GLY A 154 -7.30 -24.53 -5.22
N ARG A 155 -7.89 -24.42 -4.01
CA ARG A 155 -9.35 -24.42 -3.81
C ARG A 155 -10.06 -23.28 -4.51
N ALA A 156 -9.38 -22.15 -4.70
CA ALA A 156 -9.98 -21.00 -5.36
C ALA A 156 -10.25 -21.22 -6.86
N SER A 157 -9.66 -22.23 -7.50
CA SER A 157 -9.69 -22.42 -8.97
C SER A 157 -10.61 -23.54 -9.46
N VAL A 158 -11.15 -24.39 -8.56
CA VAL A 158 -11.97 -25.58 -8.93
C VAL A 158 -13.20 -25.70 -8.01
N ASN A 159 -14.34 -26.14 -8.54
CA ASN A 159 -15.58 -26.36 -7.79
C ASN A 159 -15.34 -27.22 -6.53
N THR A 160 -15.82 -26.73 -5.38
CA THR A 160 -15.58 -27.31 -4.04
C THR A 160 -16.61 -28.36 -3.68
N CYS A 161 -16.19 -29.45 -3.04
CA CYS A 161 -17.04 -30.50 -2.49
C CYS A 161 -16.67 -30.76 -1.01
N ASP A 162 -17.63 -31.13 -0.16
CA ASP A 162 -17.44 -31.42 1.26
C ASP A 162 -16.39 -32.52 1.55
N GLU A 163 -16.17 -33.44 0.60
CA GLU A 163 -15.16 -34.49 0.72
C GLU A 163 -13.73 -33.94 0.57
N ASN A 164 -13.55 -32.93 -0.30
CA ASN A 164 -12.26 -32.25 -0.47
C ASN A 164 -11.89 -31.48 0.79
N ASP A 165 -12.88 -30.87 1.46
CA ASP A 165 -12.69 -30.19 2.74
C ASP A 165 -12.27 -31.19 3.84
N ALA A 166 -12.79 -32.43 3.85
CA ALA A 166 -12.34 -33.43 4.83
C ALA A 166 -10.87 -33.86 4.61
N MET A 167 -10.46 -34.01 3.34
CA MET A 167 -9.08 -34.34 2.96
C MET A 167 -8.10 -33.20 3.25
N ASP A 168 -8.53 -31.95 3.02
CA ASP A 168 -7.76 -30.76 3.41
C ASP A 168 -7.51 -30.74 4.92
N GLY A 169 -8.53 -31.04 5.74
CA GLY A 169 -8.37 -31.14 7.20
C GLY A 169 -7.33 -32.19 7.61
N GLU A 170 -7.31 -33.35 6.95
CA GLU A 170 -6.35 -34.41 7.23
C GLU A 170 -4.90 -34.01 6.93
N LEU A 171 -4.68 -33.27 5.83
CA LEU A 171 -3.36 -32.72 5.48
C LEU A 171 -2.92 -31.62 6.45
N VAL A 172 -3.85 -30.73 6.84
CA VAL A 172 -3.56 -29.65 7.81
C VAL A 172 -3.14 -30.23 9.16
N CYS A 173 -3.82 -31.27 9.65
CA CYS A 173 -3.46 -31.92 10.92
C CYS A 173 -2.00 -32.39 10.95
N ARG A 174 -1.53 -32.99 9.85
CA ARG A 174 -0.16 -33.50 9.73
C ARG A 174 0.88 -32.40 9.71
N VAL A 175 0.61 -31.32 9.00
CA VAL A 175 1.48 -30.15 8.96
C VAL A 175 1.57 -29.54 10.37
N LEU A 176 0.46 -29.45 11.10
CA LEU A 176 0.46 -28.98 12.49
C LEU A 176 1.23 -29.92 13.45
N GLN A 177 1.06 -31.24 13.33
CA GLN A 177 1.86 -32.21 14.12
C GLN A 177 3.36 -32.12 13.83
N LEU A 178 3.74 -31.81 12.59
CA LEU A 178 5.13 -31.57 12.24
C LEU A 178 5.69 -30.30 12.91
N MET A 179 4.85 -29.31 13.18
CA MET A 179 5.23 -28.12 13.95
C MET A 179 5.72 -28.54 15.33
N ASP A 180 4.90 -29.28 16.08
CA ASP A 180 5.24 -29.75 17.43
C ASP A 180 6.54 -30.58 17.44
N LEU A 181 6.74 -31.41 16.41
CA LEU A 181 7.96 -32.19 16.23
C LEU A 181 9.19 -31.31 15.95
N THR A 182 9.03 -30.27 15.13
CA THR A 182 10.11 -29.32 14.82
C THR A 182 10.45 -28.49 16.05
N ASP A 183 9.44 -28.11 16.83
CA ASP A 183 9.58 -27.37 18.09
C ASP A 183 10.42 -28.14 19.11
N SER A 184 10.18 -29.45 19.24
CA SER A 184 10.98 -30.31 20.12
C SER A 184 12.46 -30.39 19.72
N ARG A 185 12.78 -30.14 18.45
CA ARG A 185 14.14 -30.24 17.88
C ARG A 185 14.82 -28.88 17.64
N LEU A 186 14.13 -27.76 17.84
CA LEU A 186 14.68 -26.40 17.72
C LEU A 186 15.97 -26.18 18.52
N ALA A 187 16.06 -26.78 19.71
CA ALA A 187 17.25 -26.71 20.57
C ALA A 187 18.51 -27.35 19.94
N GLN A 188 18.35 -28.20 18.92
CA GLN A 188 19.43 -28.93 18.24
C GLN A 188 19.77 -28.35 16.85
N GLY A 189 19.11 -27.27 16.42
CA GLY A 189 19.32 -26.58 15.15
C GLY A 189 18.05 -26.52 14.32
N GLY A 190 17.47 -25.31 14.20
CA GLY A 190 16.30 -25.04 13.36
C GLY A 190 16.61 -25.09 11.86
N CYS A 191 15.58 -25.29 11.04
CA CYS A 191 15.69 -25.25 9.58
C CYS A 191 14.88 -24.09 9.03
N GLU A 192 15.56 -23.00 8.64
CA GLU A 192 14.92 -21.80 8.09
C GLU A 192 14.03 -22.11 6.88
N LYS A 193 14.44 -23.05 6.00
CA LYS A 193 13.67 -23.45 4.81
C LYS A 193 12.33 -24.09 5.19
N LEU A 194 12.32 -24.94 6.22
CA LEU A 194 11.11 -25.59 6.71
C LEU A 194 10.16 -24.58 7.37
N GLU A 195 10.69 -23.64 8.16
CA GLU A 195 9.90 -22.56 8.77
C GLU A 195 9.28 -21.65 7.71
N LEU A 196 10.02 -21.28 6.66
CA LEU A 196 9.49 -20.51 5.52
C LEU A 196 8.37 -21.25 4.77
N ALA A 197 8.48 -22.57 4.62
CA ALA A 197 7.43 -23.40 4.03
C ALA A 197 6.18 -23.43 4.91
N MET A 198 6.36 -23.55 6.23
CA MET A 198 5.28 -23.50 7.21
C MET A 198 4.52 -22.18 7.14
N MET A 199 5.23 -21.07 7.01
CA MET A 199 4.64 -19.74 6.83
C MET A 199 3.84 -19.64 5.53
N SER A 200 4.38 -20.17 4.42
CA SER A 200 3.66 -20.19 3.13
C SER A 200 2.40 -21.05 3.19
N PHE A 201 2.46 -22.18 3.90
CA PHE A 201 1.29 -23.02 4.17
C PHE A 201 0.21 -22.25 4.94
N PHE A 202 0.57 -21.53 6.01
CA PHE A 202 -0.41 -20.76 6.79
C PHE A 202 -1.04 -19.63 6.00
N GLU A 203 -0.28 -18.96 5.11
CA GLU A 203 -0.82 -17.95 4.21
C GLU A 203 -1.91 -18.53 3.29
N GLN A 204 -1.65 -19.69 2.67
CA GLN A 204 -2.61 -20.38 1.81
C GLN A 204 -3.81 -20.92 2.59
N PHE A 205 -3.58 -21.58 3.73
CA PHE A 205 -4.63 -22.08 4.61
C PHE A 205 -5.58 -20.96 5.02
N ARG A 206 -5.02 -19.83 5.45
CA ARG A 206 -5.79 -18.67 5.88
C ARG A 206 -6.60 -18.04 4.73
N LYS A 207 -6.00 -17.87 3.55
CA LYS A 207 -6.70 -17.33 2.36
C LYS A 207 -7.97 -18.11 2.03
N ILE A 208 -7.96 -19.42 2.29
CA ILE A 208 -9.04 -20.33 1.94
C ILE A 208 -10.02 -20.60 3.10
N TYR A 209 -9.54 -20.71 4.34
CA TYR A 209 -10.31 -21.18 5.48
C TYR A 209 -10.53 -20.15 6.61
N VAL A 210 -9.81 -19.03 6.65
CA VAL A 210 -9.88 -18.05 7.76
C VAL A 210 -10.46 -16.68 7.34
N GLY A 211 -10.81 -16.49 6.06
CA GLY A 211 -11.37 -15.22 5.55
C GLY A 211 -12.85 -14.96 5.87
N GLU A 212 -13.30 -13.71 5.70
CA GLU A 212 -14.68 -13.26 6.02
C GLU A 212 -15.81 -14.01 5.28
N GLN A 213 -15.51 -14.66 4.14
CA GLN A 213 -16.47 -15.41 3.33
C GLN A 213 -16.46 -16.93 3.56
N VAL A 214 -15.69 -17.43 4.54
CA VAL A 214 -15.63 -18.88 4.78
C VAL A 214 -16.88 -19.34 5.51
N GLN A 215 -17.65 -20.22 4.87
CA GLN A 215 -18.78 -20.89 5.49
C GLN A 215 -18.29 -21.64 6.73
N LYS A 216 -18.82 -21.24 7.90
CA LYS A 216 -18.48 -21.71 9.26
C LYS A 216 -18.71 -23.22 9.51
N ASN A 217 -18.94 -24.02 8.47
CA ASN A 217 -19.33 -25.43 8.52
C ASN A 217 -18.43 -26.36 7.68
N SER A 218 -17.17 -25.99 7.36
CA SER A 218 -16.28 -26.94 6.69
C SER A 218 -15.93 -28.11 7.63
N LYS A 219 -15.97 -29.34 7.11
CA LYS A 219 -15.57 -30.55 7.86
C LYS A 219 -14.10 -30.52 8.31
N VAL A 220 -13.29 -29.62 7.73
CA VAL A 220 -11.92 -29.29 8.14
C VAL A 220 -11.84 -29.01 9.64
N TYR A 221 -12.68 -28.11 10.17
CA TYR A 221 -12.61 -27.70 11.58
C TYR A 221 -13.04 -28.81 12.54
N ARG A 222 -13.99 -29.67 12.16
CA ARG A 222 -14.32 -30.87 12.95
C ARG A 222 -13.14 -31.83 13.03
N ARG A 223 -12.47 -32.07 11.90
CA ARG A 223 -11.29 -32.96 11.85
C ARG A 223 -10.09 -32.40 12.62
N LEU A 224 -9.87 -31.09 12.58
CA LEU A 224 -8.84 -30.43 13.38
C LEU A 224 -9.12 -30.59 14.89
N SER A 225 -10.38 -30.39 15.30
CA SER A 225 -10.80 -30.61 16.70
C SER A 225 -10.67 -32.07 17.14
N ASP A 226 -10.99 -33.04 16.26
CA ASP A 226 -10.94 -34.47 16.59
C ASP A 226 -9.50 -35.00 16.71
N VAL A 227 -8.57 -34.53 15.87
CA VAL A 227 -7.21 -35.09 15.75
C VAL A 227 -6.20 -34.37 16.64
N LEU A 228 -6.31 -33.05 16.77
CA LEU A 228 -5.36 -32.24 17.53
C LEU A 228 -5.88 -31.89 18.93
N GLY A 229 -7.14 -32.23 19.26
CA GLY A 229 -7.78 -31.81 20.52
C GLY A 229 -7.93 -30.29 20.65
N LEU A 230 -7.74 -29.56 19.55
CA LEU A 230 -7.78 -28.11 19.50
C LEU A 230 -9.24 -27.65 19.56
N ALA A 231 -9.73 -27.45 20.78
CA ALA A 231 -10.96 -26.68 21.02
C ALA A 231 -10.74 -25.18 20.75
N ASP A 232 -9.48 -24.71 20.71
CA ASP A 232 -9.15 -23.30 20.53
C ASP A 232 -8.11 -23.05 19.43
N GLU A 233 -8.35 -21.98 18.67
CA GLU A 233 -7.52 -21.44 17.58
C GLU A 233 -6.18 -20.82 18.08
N SER A 234 -5.78 -21.10 19.34
CA SER A 234 -4.79 -20.34 20.12
C SER A 234 -3.32 -20.68 19.83
N GLN A 235 -3.01 -21.88 19.36
CA GLN A 235 -1.62 -22.36 19.23
C GLN A 235 -0.86 -21.87 17.98
N LEU A 236 -1.42 -20.91 17.23
CA LEU A 236 -0.90 -20.49 15.92
C LEU A 236 0.10 -19.31 15.97
N LEU A 237 0.38 -18.73 17.14
CA LEU A 237 1.09 -17.45 17.25
C LEU A 237 2.41 -17.47 18.05
N SER A 238 2.85 -18.62 18.57
CA SER A 238 4.05 -18.73 19.41
C SER A 238 5.32 -19.03 18.60
N TYR A 239 5.59 -18.30 17.51
CA TYR A 239 6.82 -18.48 16.74
C TYR A 239 7.46 -17.17 16.31
N TRP A 240 8.56 -16.80 16.96
CA TRP A 240 9.41 -15.67 16.59
C TRP A 240 10.81 -16.20 16.35
N GLY A 241 11.08 -16.63 15.11
CA GLY A 241 12.41 -17.07 14.70
C GLY A 241 13.43 -15.92 14.71
N SER A 242 14.71 -16.25 14.78
CA SER A 242 15.82 -15.29 14.78
C SER A 242 16.15 -14.71 13.39
N SER A 243 15.52 -15.21 12.31
CA SER A 243 15.75 -14.77 10.93
C SER A 243 14.81 -13.62 10.52
N GLU A 244 15.38 -12.58 9.89
CA GLU A 244 14.66 -11.40 9.39
C GLU A 244 13.48 -11.76 8.47
N GLN A 245 13.66 -12.74 7.58
CA GLN A 245 12.62 -13.15 6.62
C GLN A 245 11.42 -13.78 7.32
N ILE A 246 11.68 -14.53 8.39
CA ILE A 246 10.67 -15.20 9.19
C ILE A 246 9.90 -14.15 9.98
N ILE A 247 10.58 -13.24 10.66
CA ILE A 247 9.95 -12.12 11.38
C ILE A 247 9.07 -11.30 10.43
N ALA A 248 9.55 -10.97 9.23
CA ALA A 248 8.78 -10.20 8.26
C ALA A 248 7.53 -10.93 7.77
N LYS A 249 7.62 -12.24 7.47
CA LYS A 249 6.46 -13.06 7.07
C LYS A 249 5.48 -13.28 8.21
N THR A 250 5.95 -13.53 9.43
CA THR A 250 5.12 -13.70 10.63
C THR A 250 4.35 -12.44 10.96
N LEU A 251 5.03 -11.29 10.91
CA LEU A 251 4.37 -9.99 11.08
C LEU A 251 3.43 -9.65 9.93
N GLY A 252 3.74 -10.07 8.70
CA GLY A 252 2.82 -9.98 7.56
C GLY A 252 1.53 -10.76 7.85
N LEU A 253 1.65 -12.03 8.25
CA LEU A 253 0.51 -12.87 8.61
C LEU A 253 -0.32 -12.28 9.75
N LEU A 254 0.33 -11.81 10.82
CA LEU A 254 -0.31 -11.14 11.95
C LEU A 254 -1.01 -9.83 11.52
N SER A 255 -0.35 -9.02 10.69
CA SER A 255 -0.93 -7.78 10.16
C SER A 255 -2.16 -8.07 9.33
N ASP A 256 -2.09 -9.08 8.47
CA ASP A 256 -3.25 -9.48 7.69
C ASP A 256 -4.34 -10.00 8.65
N LEU A 257 -4.01 -10.81 9.67
CA LEU A 257 -4.99 -11.47 10.55
C LEU A 257 -5.75 -10.44 11.38
N SER A 258 -5.02 -9.43 11.86
CA SER A 258 -5.57 -8.25 12.53
C SER A 258 -6.40 -7.34 11.60
N GLY A 259 -6.38 -7.55 10.29
CA GLY A 259 -7.20 -6.79 9.34
C GLY A 259 -8.67 -7.22 9.26
N GLY A 260 -9.01 -8.47 9.60
CA GLY A 260 -10.37 -9.02 9.48
C GLY A 260 -11.16 -8.97 10.79
N TYR A 261 -12.32 -8.30 10.80
CA TYR A 261 -13.07 -7.97 12.03
C TYR A 261 -13.38 -9.19 12.93
N SER A 262 -13.79 -10.31 12.33
CA SER A 262 -14.10 -11.54 13.07
C SER A 262 -12.86 -12.22 13.66
N CYS A 263 -11.73 -12.16 12.97
CA CYS A 263 -10.47 -12.73 13.42
C CYS A 263 -9.92 -11.94 14.61
N VAL A 264 -9.92 -10.60 14.54
CA VAL A 264 -9.39 -9.77 15.62
C VAL A 264 -10.10 -10.04 16.95
N ARG A 265 -11.44 -10.16 16.93
CA ARG A 265 -12.23 -10.46 18.14
C ARG A 265 -11.93 -11.80 18.80
N LYS A 266 -11.44 -12.78 18.03
CA LYS A 266 -11.00 -14.07 18.56
C LYS A 266 -9.56 -13.99 19.06
N LEU A 267 -8.69 -13.37 18.26
CA LEU A 267 -7.27 -13.21 18.58
C LEU A 267 -7.04 -12.46 19.89
N VAL A 268 -7.82 -11.41 20.14
CA VAL A 268 -7.69 -10.63 21.38
C VAL A 268 -8.01 -11.46 22.63
N LYS A 269 -8.75 -12.57 22.53
CA LYS A 269 -9.01 -13.45 23.68
C LYS A 269 -7.84 -14.37 24.04
N LEU A 270 -6.81 -14.43 23.18
CA LEU A 270 -5.66 -15.28 23.40
C LEU A 270 -4.72 -14.66 24.42
N ASP A 271 -4.22 -15.48 25.35
CA ASP A 271 -3.28 -15.05 26.39
C ASP A 271 -1.97 -14.54 25.77
N GLU A 272 -1.53 -15.13 24.65
CA GLU A 272 -0.34 -14.71 23.91
C GLU A 272 -0.51 -13.30 23.33
N VAL A 273 -1.70 -12.96 22.83
CA VAL A 273 -1.99 -11.63 22.29
C VAL A 273 -2.10 -10.60 23.41
N GLN A 274 -2.70 -10.96 24.54
CA GLN A 274 -2.72 -10.09 25.73
C GLN A 274 -1.30 -9.85 26.27
N PHE A 275 -0.46 -10.88 26.26
CA PHE A 275 0.96 -10.76 26.58
C PHE A 275 1.66 -9.78 25.62
N MET A 276 1.45 -9.92 24.30
CA MET A 276 2.02 -8.99 23.30
C MET A 276 1.56 -7.54 23.50
N LEU A 277 0.28 -7.33 23.83
CA LEU A 277 -0.25 -5.98 24.08
C LEU A 277 0.38 -5.33 25.32
N THR A 278 0.76 -6.12 26.32
CA THR A 278 1.34 -5.62 27.57
C THR A 278 2.88 -5.56 27.56
N HIS A 279 3.54 -6.43 26.79
CA HIS A 279 5.00 -6.65 26.84
C HIS A 279 5.68 -6.43 25.47
N HIS A 280 5.36 -5.33 24.79
CA HIS A 280 5.92 -4.99 23.46
C HIS A 280 7.25 -4.20 23.52
N THR A 281 8.21 -4.69 24.33
CA THR A 281 9.53 -4.06 24.53
C THR A 281 10.66 -4.83 23.83
N ALA A 282 11.85 -4.25 23.78
CA ALA A 282 13.05 -4.89 23.23
C ALA A 282 13.51 -6.13 24.03
N GLU A 283 13.03 -6.31 25.27
CA GLU A 283 13.33 -7.48 26.10
C GLU A 283 12.68 -8.75 25.55
N HIS A 284 11.46 -8.63 25.02
CA HIS A 284 10.71 -9.74 24.45
C HIS A 284 10.83 -9.81 22.92
N PHE A 285 11.07 -8.67 22.26
CA PHE A 285 11.21 -8.58 20.82
C PHE A 285 12.56 -7.95 20.44
N PRO A 286 13.61 -8.76 20.20
CA PRO A 286 14.96 -8.26 19.96
C PRO A 286 15.07 -7.27 18.78
N PHE A 287 14.22 -7.41 17.75
CA PHE A 287 14.17 -6.49 16.61
C PHE A 287 13.64 -5.08 16.94
N LEU A 288 13.08 -4.87 18.14
CA LEU A 288 12.73 -3.54 18.66
C LEU A 288 13.93 -2.83 19.30
N GLY A 289 15.05 -3.53 19.50
CA GLY A 289 16.27 -3.00 20.09
C GLY A 289 17.01 -1.95 19.24
N ILE A 290 18.02 -1.31 19.87
CA ILE A 290 18.85 -0.24 19.29
C ILE A 290 20.22 -0.78 18.82
N ALA A 291 20.72 -1.84 19.45
CA ALA A 291 22.01 -2.46 19.17
C ALA A 291 21.89 -3.53 18.08
N GLY A 292 22.73 -3.47 17.04
CA GLY A 292 22.81 -4.47 15.97
C GLY A 292 21.72 -4.43 14.90
N VAL A 293 20.69 -3.58 15.05
CA VAL A 293 19.50 -3.62 14.19
C VAL A 293 19.68 -2.85 12.87
N GLY A 294 19.48 -3.54 11.74
CA GLY A 294 19.54 -2.98 10.39
C GLY A 294 18.33 -2.11 10.02
N ALA A 295 18.46 -1.23 9.02
CA ALA A 295 17.37 -0.36 8.55
C ALA A 295 16.13 -1.12 8.00
N ALA A 296 16.31 -2.40 7.65
CA ALA A 296 15.29 -3.31 7.15
C ALA A 296 14.50 -3.97 8.30
N GLU A 297 15.16 -4.42 9.37
CA GLU A 297 14.52 -4.88 10.62
C GLU A 297 13.68 -3.79 11.28
N MET A 298 14.09 -2.52 11.16
CA MET A 298 13.26 -1.40 11.57
C MET A 298 11.93 -1.29 10.80
N ARG A 299 11.73 -1.98 9.66
CA ARG A 299 10.42 -2.00 8.95
C ARG A 299 9.42 -2.92 9.65
N CYS A 300 9.90 -4.00 10.26
CA CYS A 300 9.12 -4.95 11.05
C CYS A 300 8.37 -4.24 12.19
N ARG A 301 9.03 -3.24 12.82
CA ARG A 301 8.43 -2.36 13.83
C ARG A 301 7.08 -1.76 13.42
N SER A 302 7.00 -1.12 12.26
CA SER A 302 5.74 -0.53 11.80
C SER A 302 4.66 -1.58 11.56
N MET A 303 5.01 -2.78 11.09
CA MET A 303 4.05 -3.87 10.87
C MET A 303 3.50 -4.41 12.18
N LEU A 304 4.38 -4.64 13.17
CA LEU A 304 4.01 -5.06 14.53
C LEU A 304 3.03 -4.05 15.14
N TYR A 305 3.40 -2.78 15.22
CA TYR A 305 2.57 -1.75 15.84
C TYR A 305 1.28 -1.46 15.08
N THR A 306 1.25 -1.70 13.76
CA THR A 306 -0.02 -1.68 13.01
C THR A 306 -0.95 -2.81 13.45
N ALA A 307 -0.41 -4.02 13.63
CA ALA A 307 -1.20 -5.17 14.07
C ALA A 307 -1.66 -5.03 15.53
N LEU A 308 -0.75 -4.64 16.43
CA LEU A 308 -1.05 -4.37 17.84
C LEU A 308 -2.10 -3.26 17.97
N GLY A 309 -1.97 -2.18 17.21
CA GLY A 309 -2.96 -1.10 17.22
C GLY A 309 -4.36 -1.59 16.82
N ARG A 310 -4.47 -2.45 15.80
CA ARG A 310 -5.75 -3.05 15.38
C ARG A 310 -6.32 -3.99 16.44
N LEU A 311 -5.48 -4.78 17.10
CA LEU A 311 -5.87 -5.68 18.19
C LEU A 311 -6.36 -4.89 19.41
N LEU A 312 -5.62 -3.85 19.80
CA LEU A 312 -5.98 -2.96 20.92
C LEU A 312 -7.37 -2.35 20.71
N MET A 313 -7.65 -1.86 19.50
CA MET A 313 -8.91 -1.18 19.17
C MET A 313 -10.18 -2.01 19.38
N VAL A 314 -10.11 -3.34 19.43
CA VAL A 314 -11.28 -4.19 19.61
C VAL A 314 -11.93 -3.97 20.97
N ASP A 315 -11.10 -3.85 22.02
CA ASP A 315 -11.56 -3.74 23.39
C ASP A 315 -11.25 -2.36 24.01
N LEU A 316 -10.57 -1.46 23.28
CA LEU A 316 -10.17 -0.17 23.81
C LEU A 316 -11.37 0.74 24.10
N GLY A 317 -12.35 0.82 23.18
CA GLY A 317 -13.52 1.70 23.35
C GLY A 317 -13.13 3.14 23.69
N GLU A 318 -13.51 3.58 24.89
CA GLU A 318 -13.20 4.89 25.49
C GLU A 318 -12.29 4.77 26.73
N ASP A 319 -11.65 3.62 26.95
CA ASP A 319 -10.78 3.35 28.09
C ASP A 319 -9.40 4.01 27.94
N GLU A 320 -9.27 5.22 28.51
CA GLU A 320 -8.02 5.99 28.50
C GLU A 320 -6.91 5.33 29.34
N ASP A 321 -7.24 4.65 30.44
CA ASP A 321 -6.23 4.02 31.32
C ASP A 321 -5.54 2.86 30.59
N ARG A 322 -6.33 2.03 29.88
CA ARG A 322 -5.78 0.96 29.05
C ARG A 322 -4.94 1.50 27.90
N PHE A 323 -5.36 2.62 27.30
CA PHE A 323 -4.57 3.31 26.29
C PHE A 323 -3.20 3.76 26.85
N LEU A 324 -3.20 4.42 28.02
CA LEU A 324 -1.99 4.93 28.66
C LEU A 324 -1.06 3.80 29.10
N ALA A 325 -1.60 2.70 29.63
CA ALA A 325 -0.83 1.52 29.98
C ALA A 325 -0.13 0.92 28.75
N PHE A 326 -0.83 0.83 27.62
CA PHE A 326 -0.23 0.41 26.36
C PHE A 326 0.84 1.38 25.86
N MET A 327 0.64 2.69 26.00
CA MET A 327 1.61 3.69 25.52
C MET A 327 2.83 3.87 26.44
N MET A 328 2.82 3.30 27.65
CA MET A 328 3.87 3.50 28.67
C MET A 328 5.31 3.22 28.17
N PRO A 329 5.59 2.13 27.42
CA PRO A 329 6.93 1.90 26.88
C PRO A 329 7.38 2.98 25.87
N LEU A 330 6.45 3.50 25.08
CA LEU A 330 6.71 4.59 24.12
C LEU A 330 6.93 5.92 24.84
N THR A 331 6.15 6.20 25.89
CA THR A 331 6.32 7.36 26.79
C THR A 331 7.74 7.37 27.38
N ALA A 332 8.18 6.25 27.96
CA ALA A 332 9.51 6.12 28.54
C ALA A 332 10.64 6.36 27.50
N ALA A 333 10.45 5.89 26.27
CA ALA A 333 11.39 6.14 25.19
C ALA A 333 11.44 7.62 24.74
N PHE A 334 10.31 8.33 24.72
CA PHE A 334 10.30 9.79 24.49
C PHE A 334 10.98 10.55 25.63
N GLU A 335 10.70 10.19 26.89
CA GLU A 335 11.33 10.82 28.06
C GLU A 335 12.84 10.60 28.08
N SER A 336 13.30 9.41 27.69
CA SER A 336 14.73 9.12 27.49
C SER A 336 15.37 10.06 26.47
N ILE A 337 14.73 10.30 25.31
CA ILE A 337 15.22 11.26 24.31
C ILE A 337 15.25 12.68 24.87
N ILE A 338 14.23 13.10 25.61
CA ILE A 338 14.19 14.44 26.22
C ILE A 338 15.35 14.61 27.21
N GLY A 339 15.62 13.60 28.04
CA GLY A 339 16.76 13.58 28.94
C GLY A 339 18.11 13.66 28.21
N LEU A 340 18.28 12.87 27.14
CA LEU A 340 19.49 12.86 26.31
C LEU A 340 19.72 14.18 25.56
N LEU A 341 18.66 14.88 25.16
CA LEU A 341 18.73 16.16 24.44
C LEU A 341 18.92 17.38 25.35
N SER A 342 18.60 17.26 26.65
CA SER A 342 18.65 18.37 27.62
C SER A 342 19.96 18.43 28.42
N GLY A 343 20.84 17.42 28.29
CA GLY A 343 22.10 17.32 29.02
C GLY A 343 23.18 18.30 28.52
N PRO A 344 23.94 18.97 29.42
CA PRO A 344 24.99 19.93 29.05
C PRO A 344 26.27 19.32 28.44
N GLU A 345 26.37 17.99 28.31
CA GLU A 345 27.51 17.28 27.72
C GLU A 345 27.06 16.37 26.56
N SER A 346 26.88 16.95 25.37
CA SER A 346 26.56 16.19 24.14
C SER A 346 27.80 15.47 23.60
N THR A 347 28.10 14.28 24.15
CA THR A 347 29.02 13.33 23.50
C THR A 347 28.37 12.77 22.25
N MET A 348 29.13 12.65 21.15
CA MET A 348 28.63 12.16 19.85
C MET A 348 27.88 10.81 19.94
N PHE A 349 28.21 9.98 20.93
CA PHE A 349 27.55 8.69 21.21
C PHE A 349 26.09 8.84 21.69
N ASN A 350 25.80 9.78 22.58
CA ASN A 350 24.42 10.03 23.05
C ASN A 350 23.50 10.48 21.89
N SER A 351 24.08 11.10 20.85
CA SER A 351 23.33 11.53 19.66
C SER A 351 22.92 10.37 18.76
N GLU A 352 23.73 9.30 18.64
CA GLU A 352 23.43 8.15 17.77
C GLU A 352 22.36 7.23 18.39
N ASP A 353 22.40 7.02 19.70
CA ASP A 353 21.36 6.26 20.40
C ASP A 353 20.05 7.04 20.42
N ALA A 354 20.08 8.34 20.73
CA ALA A 354 18.89 9.20 20.61
C ALA A 354 18.32 9.19 19.18
N LYS A 355 19.18 9.21 18.16
CA LYS A 355 18.79 9.12 16.75
C LYS A 355 18.07 7.80 16.44
N LYS A 356 18.66 6.67 16.83
CA LYS A 356 18.06 5.35 16.60
C LYS A 356 16.75 5.15 17.36
N THR A 357 16.67 5.62 18.61
CA THR A 357 15.44 5.60 19.39
C THR A 357 14.35 6.43 18.72
N LEU A 358 14.67 7.63 18.22
CA LEU A 358 13.73 8.48 17.50
C LEU A 358 13.26 7.85 16.19
N ILE A 359 14.15 7.17 15.45
CA ILE A 359 13.79 6.41 14.25
C ILE A 359 12.81 5.29 14.61
N GLY A 360 13.07 4.54 15.68
CA GLY A 360 12.20 3.48 16.19
C GLY A 360 10.82 4.02 16.52
N LEU A 361 10.74 5.03 17.40
CA LEU A 361 9.51 5.69 17.81
C LEU A 361 8.69 6.22 16.63
N ALA A 362 9.33 6.88 15.67
CA ALA A 362 8.63 7.40 14.50
C ALA A 362 7.98 6.28 13.67
N ARG A 363 8.56 5.08 13.64
CA ARG A 363 8.02 3.92 12.93
C ARG A 363 6.94 3.19 13.71
N ASP A 364 7.10 3.09 15.02
CA ASP A 364 6.12 2.49 15.94
C ASP A 364 4.83 3.31 15.92
N LEU A 365 4.95 4.63 16.18
CA LEU A 365 3.83 5.57 16.14
C LEU A 365 3.17 5.63 14.77
N ARG A 366 3.94 5.50 13.68
CA ARG A 366 3.34 5.47 12.35
C ARG A 366 2.44 4.25 12.16
N GLY A 367 2.83 3.09 12.71
CA GLY A 367 2.00 1.89 12.70
C GLY A 367 0.71 2.07 13.51
N LEU A 368 0.82 2.63 14.72
CA LEU A 368 -0.34 2.93 15.57
C LEU A 368 -1.27 3.97 14.95
N ALA A 369 -0.71 5.06 14.43
CA ALA A 369 -1.46 6.10 13.73
C ALA A 369 -2.17 5.53 12.48
N PHE A 370 -1.60 4.54 11.81
CA PHE A 370 -2.26 3.84 10.69
C PHE A 370 -3.43 2.98 11.18
N ALA A 371 -3.25 2.27 12.30
CA ALA A 371 -4.27 1.39 12.87
C ALA A 371 -5.48 2.17 13.42
N PHE A 372 -5.23 3.31 14.09
CA PHE A 372 -6.27 4.14 14.71
C PHE A 372 -7.09 4.89 13.66
N ASN A 373 -8.15 4.22 13.20
CA ASN A 373 -9.03 4.66 12.14
C ASN A 373 -10.37 5.24 12.61
N THR A 374 -10.61 5.32 13.93
CA THR A 374 -11.82 5.93 14.52
C THR A 374 -11.51 7.30 15.11
N LYS A 375 -12.54 8.14 15.28
CA LYS A 375 -12.41 9.47 15.92
C LYS A 375 -11.84 9.34 17.34
N THR A 376 -12.43 8.49 18.18
CA THR A 376 -12.06 8.32 19.60
C THR A 376 -10.59 7.92 19.76
N THR A 377 -10.16 6.85 19.10
CA THR A 377 -8.79 6.35 19.25
C THR A 377 -7.75 7.28 18.64
N TYR A 378 -8.12 8.03 17.61
CA TYR A 378 -7.26 9.08 17.08
C TYR A 378 -7.16 10.28 18.03
N MET A 379 -8.24 10.68 18.72
CA MET A 379 -8.19 11.73 19.74
C MET A 379 -7.27 11.35 20.89
N MET A 380 -7.39 10.14 21.44
CA MET A 380 -6.48 9.64 22.50
C MET A 380 -5.01 9.72 22.06
N LEU A 381 -4.69 9.32 20.82
CA LEU A 381 -3.34 9.44 20.27
C LEU A 381 -2.90 10.90 20.10
N PHE A 382 -3.80 11.76 19.64
CA PHE A 382 -3.50 13.18 19.45
C PHE A 382 -3.24 13.89 20.77
N ASP A 383 -4.07 13.64 21.78
CA ASP A 383 -3.95 14.22 23.12
C ASP A 383 -2.70 13.71 23.85
N TRP A 384 -2.27 12.47 23.59
CA TRP A 384 -1.02 11.93 24.10
C TRP A 384 0.22 12.53 23.42
N ILE A 385 0.20 12.73 22.10
CA ILE A 385 1.38 13.21 21.35
C ILE A 385 1.56 14.73 21.43
N TYR A 386 0.46 15.48 21.49
CA TYR A 386 0.47 16.95 21.53
C TYR A 386 0.39 17.45 22.98
N PRO A 387 1.15 18.49 23.39
CA PRO A 387 2.11 19.25 22.59
C PRO A 387 3.56 18.77 22.71
N VAL A 388 3.88 17.96 23.73
CA VAL A 388 5.27 17.72 24.16
C VAL A 388 6.03 16.88 23.12
N TYR A 389 5.50 15.72 22.75
CA TYR A 389 6.21 14.78 21.87
C TYR A 389 6.28 15.26 20.42
N MET A 390 5.27 16.03 19.96
CA MET A 390 5.34 16.74 18.67
C MET A 390 6.56 17.68 18.58
N LYS A 391 6.88 18.40 19.65
CA LYS A 391 8.08 19.26 19.70
C LYS A 391 9.38 18.46 19.67
N VAL A 392 9.40 17.27 20.25
CA VAL A 392 10.55 16.35 20.15
C VAL A 392 10.78 15.91 18.70
N LEU A 393 9.70 15.52 17.99
CA LEU A 393 9.78 15.19 16.56
C LEU A 393 10.30 16.36 15.72
N LEU A 394 9.78 17.57 15.97
CA LEU A 394 10.23 18.79 15.31
C LEU A 394 11.72 19.02 15.56
N ARG A 395 12.17 18.95 16.82
CA ARG A 395 13.57 19.13 17.19
C ARG A 395 14.47 18.08 16.54
N GLY A 396 14.00 16.84 16.42
CA GLY A 396 14.74 15.79 15.73
C GLY A 396 14.95 16.09 14.24
N ILE A 397 13.90 16.58 13.55
CA ILE A 397 14.03 17.03 12.15
C ILE A 397 15.00 18.18 12.04
N GLU A 398 14.98 19.12 12.98
CA GLU A 398 15.90 20.24 13.00
C GLU A 398 17.36 19.76 13.11
N VAL A 399 17.67 18.91 14.08
CA VAL A 399 19.05 18.48 14.34
C VAL A 399 19.60 17.57 13.24
N TRP A 400 18.80 16.62 12.76
CA TRP A 400 19.25 15.55 11.85
C TRP A 400 18.70 15.66 10.41
N PHE A 401 18.43 16.88 9.92
CA PHE A 401 17.82 17.12 8.60
C PHE A 401 18.62 16.53 7.42
N SER A 402 19.94 16.38 7.57
CA SER A 402 20.84 15.85 6.54
C SER A 402 20.76 14.32 6.38
N GLU A 403 20.12 13.61 7.31
CA GLU A 403 20.02 12.15 7.29
C GLU A 403 18.63 11.65 6.89
N PRO A 404 18.46 11.04 5.69
CA PRO A 404 17.18 10.48 5.26
C PRO A 404 16.66 9.34 6.11
N ALA A 405 17.56 8.63 6.81
CA ALA A 405 17.22 7.50 7.66
C ALA A 405 16.28 7.89 8.81
N LEU A 406 16.43 9.11 9.33
CA LEU A 406 15.59 9.70 10.38
C LEU A 406 14.47 10.56 9.82
N THR A 407 14.79 11.46 8.90
CA THR A 407 13.79 12.40 8.36
C THR A 407 12.66 11.67 7.62
N THR A 408 12.95 10.57 6.91
CA THR A 408 11.91 9.81 6.19
C THR A 408 10.87 9.20 7.13
N PRO A 409 11.23 8.42 8.17
CA PRO A 409 10.25 7.93 9.15
C PRO A 409 9.41 9.01 9.81
N VAL A 410 10.04 10.11 10.27
CA VAL A 410 9.32 11.19 10.96
C VAL A 410 8.35 11.88 10.00
N LEU A 411 8.78 12.27 8.79
CA LEU A 411 7.89 12.88 7.78
C LEU A 411 6.76 11.94 7.36
N LYS A 412 7.01 10.62 7.32
CA LYS A 412 5.96 9.63 7.06
C LYS A 412 4.95 9.51 8.20
N LEU A 413 5.39 9.61 9.46
CA LEU A 413 4.50 9.71 10.62
C LEU A 413 3.66 10.99 10.54
N THR A 414 4.28 12.14 10.26
CA THR A 414 3.60 13.42 10.07
C THR A 414 2.56 13.37 8.95
N ALA A 415 2.88 12.72 7.83
CA ALA A 415 1.95 12.51 6.72
C ALA A 415 0.78 11.61 7.11
N GLU A 416 1.04 10.57 7.90
CA GLU A 416 0.00 9.68 8.42
C GLU A 416 -0.95 10.46 9.33
N LEU A 417 -0.44 11.21 10.31
CA LEU A 417 -1.24 12.05 11.22
C LEU A 417 -2.11 13.08 10.47
N ALA A 418 -1.61 13.66 9.39
CA ALA A 418 -2.38 14.58 8.54
C ALA A 418 -3.50 13.89 7.73
N GLN A 419 -3.46 12.57 7.56
CA GLN A 419 -4.37 11.87 6.66
C GLN A 419 -5.73 11.57 7.32
N ASN A 420 -6.80 12.12 6.75
CA ASN A 420 -8.18 11.85 7.18
C ASN A 420 -8.74 10.55 6.56
N ARG A 421 -8.32 9.38 7.06
CA ARG A 421 -8.93 8.09 6.67
C ARG A 421 -10.18 7.83 7.48
N ASN A 422 -11.22 7.29 6.84
CA ASN A 422 -12.50 6.94 7.48
C ASN A 422 -13.12 8.07 8.31
N GLN A 423 -12.88 9.34 7.95
CA GLN A 423 -13.33 10.51 8.70
C GLN A 423 -12.84 10.59 10.15
N ARG A 424 -11.69 9.96 10.48
CA ARG A 424 -11.11 10.00 11.83
C ARG A 424 -10.72 11.39 12.31
N LEU A 425 -10.41 12.31 11.39
CA LEU A 425 -10.08 13.72 11.69
C LEU A 425 -11.34 14.60 11.72
N HIS A 426 -12.48 14.05 12.15
CA HIS A 426 -13.69 14.85 12.35
C HIS A 426 -13.70 15.45 13.75
N PHE A 427 -13.08 16.63 13.89
CA PHE A 427 -13.11 17.40 15.13
C PHE A 427 -14.48 18.07 15.31
N ASP A 428 -14.91 18.21 16.55
CA ASP A 428 -16.12 18.98 16.85
C ASP A 428 -15.92 20.45 16.50
N VAL A 429 -16.98 21.15 16.10
CA VAL A 429 -16.92 22.55 15.63
C VAL A 429 -16.33 23.50 16.68
N SER A 430 -16.41 23.12 17.95
CA SER A 430 -15.83 23.82 19.11
C SER A 430 -14.37 23.48 19.40
N SER A 431 -13.81 22.44 18.79
CA SER A 431 -12.47 21.95 19.10
C SER A 431 -11.39 22.69 18.30
N PRO A 432 -10.35 23.22 18.96
CA PRO A 432 -9.21 23.82 18.27
C PRO A 432 -8.24 22.78 17.68
N ASN A 433 -8.46 21.48 17.92
CA ASN A 433 -7.48 20.42 17.63
C ASN A 433 -7.10 20.34 16.15
N GLY A 434 -8.05 20.59 15.23
CA GLY A 434 -7.76 20.63 13.80
C GLY A 434 -6.80 21.76 13.40
N ILE A 435 -6.92 22.92 14.04
CA ILE A 435 -6.06 24.09 13.83
C ILE A 435 -4.68 23.81 14.43
N LEU A 436 -4.63 23.28 15.66
CA LEU A 436 -3.40 22.92 16.35
C LEU A 436 -2.58 21.88 15.56
N LEU A 437 -3.25 20.83 15.07
CA LEU A 437 -2.63 19.84 14.20
C LEU A 437 -2.02 20.52 12.97
N PHE A 438 -2.77 21.36 12.26
CA PHE A 438 -2.26 22.05 11.08
C PHE A 438 -1.05 22.94 11.40
N ARG A 439 -1.04 23.63 12.55
CA ARG A 439 0.08 24.48 12.97
C ARG A 439 1.36 23.67 13.17
N GLU A 440 1.27 22.51 13.81
CA GLU A 440 2.43 21.62 13.99
C GLU A 440 2.89 21.00 12.66
N LEU A 441 1.96 20.62 11.77
CA LEU A 441 2.29 20.16 10.41
C LEU A 441 3.04 21.25 9.62
N SER A 442 2.58 22.50 9.68
CA SER A 442 3.22 23.64 9.04
C SER A 442 4.63 23.88 9.60
N SER A 443 4.80 23.87 10.92
CA SER A 443 6.10 24.02 11.57
C SER A 443 7.10 22.95 11.10
N ILE A 444 6.68 21.68 11.00
CA ILE A 444 7.53 20.60 10.51
C ILE A 444 7.94 20.80 9.04
N ILE A 445 6.99 21.19 8.17
CA ILE A 445 7.28 21.47 6.75
C ILE A 445 8.28 22.62 6.63
N CYS A 446 8.10 23.69 7.39
CA CYS A 446 8.98 24.85 7.37
C CYS A 446 10.38 24.53 7.93
N ALA A 447 10.46 23.80 9.04
CA ALA A 447 11.73 23.41 9.65
C ALA A 447 12.56 22.49 8.74
N TYR A 448 11.94 21.48 8.15
CA TYR A 448 12.62 20.62 7.18
C TYR A 448 12.95 21.37 5.89
N GLY A 449 11.97 22.08 5.33
CA GLY A 449 12.07 22.73 4.02
C GLY A 449 13.13 23.83 3.96
N SER A 450 13.25 24.65 5.00
CA SER A 450 14.26 25.72 5.05
C SER A 450 15.69 25.17 5.05
N ARG A 451 15.93 24.01 5.68
CA ARG A 451 17.25 23.39 5.81
C ARG A 451 17.60 22.49 4.62
N ILE A 452 16.64 21.75 4.07
CA ILE A 452 16.92 20.88 2.92
C ILE A 452 17.27 21.66 1.64
N LEU A 453 16.80 22.91 1.54
CA LEU A 453 17.15 23.80 0.43
C LEU A 453 18.64 24.18 0.43
N THR A 454 19.31 24.19 1.58
CA THR A 454 20.73 24.56 1.69
C THR A 454 21.68 23.41 1.36
N ILE A 455 21.18 22.17 1.30
CA ILE A 455 22.00 21.00 1.01
C ILE A 455 22.22 20.87 -0.51
N ASP A 456 23.49 20.81 -0.91
CA ASP A 456 23.93 20.39 -2.24
C ASP A 456 24.21 18.89 -2.26
N VAL A 457 23.66 18.18 -3.25
CA VAL A 457 23.70 16.70 -3.31
C VAL A 457 24.10 16.26 -4.72
N ALA A 458 25.02 15.31 -4.80
CA ALA A 458 25.38 14.68 -6.07
C ALA A 458 24.15 14.02 -6.75
N LYS A 459 24.05 14.15 -8.08
CA LYS A 459 22.91 13.65 -8.89
C LYS A 459 22.50 12.20 -8.58
N LYS A 460 23.46 11.30 -8.30
CA LYS A 460 23.19 9.88 -7.99
C LYS A 460 22.40 9.67 -6.69
N GLN A 461 22.53 10.55 -5.70
CA GLN A 461 21.85 10.44 -4.39
C GLN A 461 20.74 11.48 -4.20
N MET A 462 20.53 12.35 -5.20
CA MET A 462 19.58 13.45 -5.18
C MET A 462 18.16 13.00 -4.79
N TYR A 463 17.70 11.86 -5.32
CA TYR A 463 16.38 11.33 -4.96
C TYR A 463 16.29 10.93 -3.48
N ALA A 464 17.24 10.15 -2.98
CA ALA A 464 17.20 9.62 -1.63
C ALA A 464 17.41 10.71 -0.55
N MET A 465 18.32 11.65 -0.81
CA MET A 465 18.72 12.68 0.15
C MET A 465 17.80 13.90 0.15
N LYS A 466 17.27 14.31 -1.02
CA LYS A 466 16.56 15.58 -1.21
C LYS A 466 15.13 15.37 -1.70
N LEU A 467 14.94 14.78 -2.88
CA LEU A 467 13.61 14.76 -3.53
C LEU A 467 12.57 13.92 -2.77
N LYS A 468 12.98 12.81 -2.15
CA LYS A 468 12.08 11.96 -1.38
C LYS A 468 11.49 12.67 -0.16
N GLY A 469 12.29 13.45 0.55
CA GLY A 469 11.79 14.25 1.68
C GLY A 469 10.85 15.36 1.22
N ILE A 470 11.19 16.04 0.12
CA ILE A 470 10.32 17.06 -0.49
C ILE A 470 8.98 16.46 -0.95
N SER A 471 9.00 15.27 -1.56
CA SER A 471 7.78 14.54 -1.93
C SER A 471 6.91 14.21 -0.72
N LEU A 472 7.50 13.91 0.44
CA LEU A 472 6.76 13.70 1.69
C LEU A 472 6.15 15.00 2.20
N CYS A 473 6.87 16.14 2.15
CA CYS A 473 6.29 17.44 2.47
C CYS A 473 5.09 17.79 1.59
N PHE A 474 5.15 17.50 0.29
CA PHE A 474 4.00 17.67 -0.61
C PHE A 474 2.84 16.75 -0.22
N SER A 475 3.13 15.53 0.21
CA SER A 475 2.12 14.59 0.69
C SER A 475 1.46 15.05 1.99
N ILE A 476 2.22 15.61 2.94
CA ILE A 476 1.70 16.19 4.19
C ILE A 476 0.78 17.37 3.86
N LEU A 477 1.24 18.31 3.04
CA LEU A 477 0.45 19.49 2.68
C LEU A 477 -0.82 19.11 1.93
N LYS A 478 -0.75 18.14 1.01
CA LYS A 478 -1.92 17.58 0.34
C LYS A 478 -2.92 17.01 1.35
N ALA A 479 -2.46 16.16 2.27
CA ALA A 479 -3.32 15.53 3.27
C ALA A 479 -3.98 16.57 4.17
N ALA A 480 -3.23 17.60 4.57
CA ALA A 480 -3.72 18.70 5.38
C ALA A 480 -4.82 19.52 4.69
N LEU A 481 -4.60 19.89 3.42
CA LEU A 481 -5.56 20.69 2.65
C LEU A 481 -6.81 19.89 2.22
N CYS A 482 -6.66 18.59 1.95
CA CYS A 482 -7.78 17.72 1.53
C CYS A 482 -8.53 17.11 2.71
N GLY A 483 -7.99 17.20 3.93
CA GLY A 483 -8.51 16.50 5.10
C GLY A 483 -9.83 17.07 5.64
N ASN A 484 -10.23 18.28 5.22
CA ASN A 484 -11.45 18.98 5.64
C ASN A 484 -11.65 19.07 7.17
N TYR A 485 -10.56 19.02 7.95
CA TYR A 485 -10.60 19.01 9.41
C TYR A 485 -10.24 20.36 10.05
N ALA A 486 -9.78 21.33 9.25
CA ALA A 486 -9.48 22.69 9.69
C ALA A 486 -10.10 23.69 8.71
N ASN A 487 -10.76 24.74 9.23
CA ASN A 487 -11.25 25.83 8.41
C ASN A 487 -10.12 26.84 8.18
N PHE A 488 -9.58 26.87 6.96
CA PHE A 488 -8.44 27.73 6.63
C PHE A 488 -8.74 29.24 6.68
N GLY A 489 -10.01 29.64 6.60
CA GLY A 489 -10.41 31.04 6.77
C GLY A 489 -10.11 31.58 8.17
N VAL A 490 -10.03 30.68 9.16
CA VAL A 490 -9.78 31.02 10.56
C VAL A 490 -8.36 31.56 10.78
N PHE A 491 -7.36 31.05 10.05
CA PHE A 491 -5.98 31.53 10.15
C PHE A 491 -5.86 33.02 9.81
N ARG A 492 -6.56 33.47 8.75
CA ARG A 492 -6.60 34.89 8.37
C ARG A 492 -7.33 35.75 9.40
N LEU A 493 -8.36 35.21 10.07
CA LEU A 493 -9.12 35.94 11.09
C LEU A 493 -8.32 36.14 12.39
N TYR A 494 -7.52 35.14 12.80
CA TYR A 494 -6.70 35.22 14.01
C TYR A 494 -5.28 35.76 13.77
N GLY A 495 -4.91 36.08 12.52
CA GLY A 495 -3.57 36.55 12.18
C GLY A 495 -2.49 35.47 12.30
N ASP A 496 -2.87 34.20 12.16
CA ASP A 496 -1.93 33.07 12.22
C ASP A 496 -1.32 32.84 10.83
N GLU A 497 0.00 33.01 10.74
CA GLU A 497 0.78 32.86 9.51
C GLU A 497 1.09 31.41 9.13
N ALA A 498 0.62 30.41 9.88
CA ALA A 498 0.97 29.00 9.64
C ALA A 498 0.62 28.52 8.22
N LEU A 499 -0.53 28.92 7.68
CA LEU A 499 -0.93 28.55 6.32
C LEU A 499 -0.03 29.21 5.27
N ASP A 500 0.20 30.50 5.41
CA ASP A 500 1.01 31.27 4.46
C ASP A 500 2.47 30.82 4.48
N ASN A 501 3.01 30.50 5.65
CA ASN A 501 4.35 29.94 5.81
C ASN A 501 4.48 28.57 5.12
N ALA A 502 3.50 27.68 5.29
CA ALA A 502 3.49 26.37 4.64
C ALA A 502 3.41 26.50 3.10
N LEU A 503 2.55 27.39 2.59
CA LEU A 503 2.40 27.63 1.14
C LEU A 503 3.66 28.30 0.55
N ASN A 504 4.23 29.29 1.23
CA ASN A 504 5.47 29.95 0.81
C ASN A 504 6.64 28.95 0.77
N MET A 505 6.75 28.08 1.78
CA MET A 505 7.76 27.02 1.79
C MET A 505 7.50 25.98 0.70
N PHE A 506 6.25 25.63 0.43
CA PHE A 506 5.90 24.77 -0.69
C PHE A 506 6.37 25.36 -2.03
N VAL A 507 6.12 26.64 -2.29
CA VAL A 507 6.59 27.32 -3.51
C VAL A 507 8.12 27.32 -3.60
N LYS A 508 8.83 27.60 -2.49
CA LYS A 508 10.30 27.55 -2.46
C LYS A 508 10.83 26.15 -2.78
N LEU A 509 10.22 25.10 -2.21
CA LEU A 509 10.59 23.71 -2.49
C LEU A 509 10.28 23.34 -3.94
N LEU A 510 9.15 23.80 -4.47
CA LEU A 510 8.75 23.58 -5.86
C LEU A 510 9.75 24.18 -6.85
N LEU A 511 10.18 25.41 -6.62
CA LEU A 511 11.16 26.10 -7.46
C LEU A 511 12.57 25.48 -7.39
N SER A 512 12.86 24.70 -6.34
CA SER A 512 14.15 24.01 -6.20
C SER A 512 14.27 22.74 -7.04
N ILE A 513 13.17 22.24 -7.61
CA ILE A 513 13.15 20.98 -8.38
C ILE A 513 13.25 21.31 -9.88
N PRO A 514 14.31 20.86 -10.58
CA PRO A 514 14.39 20.93 -12.04
C PRO A 514 13.24 20.17 -12.71
N GLN A 515 12.73 20.69 -13.83
CA GLN A 515 11.66 20.02 -14.58
C GLN A 515 12.09 18.65 -15.13
N SER A 516 13.39 18.45 -15.41
CA SER A 516 13.93 17.13 -15.79
C SER A 516 13.67 16.07 -14.74
N ASP A 517 13.86 16.42 -13.46
CA ASP A 517 13.78 15.48 -12.35
C ASP A 517 12.33 15.05 -12.09
N LEU A 518 11.35 15.90 -12.43
CA LEU A 518 9.93 15.54 -12.38
C LEU A 518 9.58 14.45 -13.40
N LEU A 519 10.25 14.40 -14.55
CA LEU A 519 10.05 13.35 -15.56
C LEU A 519 10.77 12.06 -15.19
N ASP A 520 11.97 12.17 -14.60
CA ASP A 520 12.80 11.02 -14.23
C ASP A 520 12.26 10.27 -12.99
N TYR A 521 11.54 10.96 -12.10
CA TYR A 521 11.02 10.38 -10.85
C TYR A 521 9.49 10.35 -10.77
N PRO A 522 8.83 9.24 -11.17
CA PRO A 522 7.37 9.18 -11.28
C PRO A 522 6.64 9.39 -9.94
N LYS A 523 7.20 8.93 -8.81
CA LYS A 523 6.61 9.14 -7.47
C LYS A 523 6.57 10.62 -7.06
N LEU A 524 7.62 11.37 -7.41
CA LEU A 524 7.67 12.81 -7.19
C LEU A 524 6.63 13.51 -8.07
N SER A 525 6.58 13.15 -9.35
CA SER A 525 5.60 13.69 -10.30
C SER A 525 4.16 13.51 -9.83
N GLN A 526 3.82 12.31 -9.32
CA GLN A 526 2.48 11.99 -8.86
C GLN A 526 2.09 12.84 -7.65
N THR A 527 2.99 13.01 -6.69
CA THR A 527 2.72 13.85 -5.51
C THR A 527 2.63 15.33 -5.88
N TYR A 528 3.47 15.78 -6.81
CA TYR A 528 3.50 17.14 -7.35
C TYR A 528 2.20 17.51 -8.08
N TYR A 529 1.85 16.79 -9.16
CA TYR A 529 0.71 17.15 -10.00
C TYR A 529 -0.61 17.02 -9.25
N VAL A 530 -0.75 16.01 -8.40
CA VAL A 530 -1.95 15.85 -7.58
C VAL A 530 -2.10 17.00 -6.58
N LEU A 531 -1.01 17.48 -5.96
CA LEU A 531 -1.10 18.63 -5.08
C LEU A 531 -1.44 19.91 -5.85
N LEU A 532 -0.84 20.12 -7.03
CA LEU A 532 -1.10 21.27 -7.89
C LEU A 532 -2.55 21.35 -8.36
N GLU A 533 -3.10 20.22 -8.81
CA GLU A 533 -4.52 20.08 -9.16
C GLU A 533 -5.41 20.45 -7.97
N ARG A 534 -5.07 19.98 -6.77
CA ARG A 534 -5.85 20.25 -5.56
C ARG A 534 -5.78 21.71 -5.14
N LEU A 535 -4.59 22.31 -5.17
CA LEU A 535 -4.38 23.73 -4.94
C LEU A 535 -5.18 24.59 -5.91
N ALA A 536 -5.21 24.23 -7.20
CA ALA A 536 -6.00 24.93 -8.22
C ALA A 536 -7.52 24.74 -8.03
N SER A 537 -7.96 23.56 -7.57
CA SER A 537 -9.37 23.30 -7.27
C SER A 537 -9.85 23.97 -5.98
N SER A 538 -8.95 24.14 -5.02
CA SER A 538 -9.25 24.82 -3.76
C SER A 538 -9.27 26.31 -4.01
N ARG A 539 -10.36 27.01 -3.66
CA ARG A 539 -10.46 28.48 -3.72
C ARG A 539 -9.45 29.21 -2.80
N ILE A 540 -8.50 28.50 -2.20
CA ILE A 540 -7.46 28.96 -1.28
C ILE A 540 -6.39 29.76 -2.03
N LEU A 541 -6.08 29.36 -3.27
CA LEU A 541 -5.26 30.13 -4.19
C LEU A 541 -6.17 30.80 -5.21
N THR A 542 -6.61 32.03 -4.91
CA THR A 542 -6.57 33.05 -5.97
C THR A 542 -5.11 33.13 -6.39
N ILE A 543 -4.74 32.32 -7.39
CA ILE A 543 -3.48 32.50 -8.11
C ILE A 543 -3.62 33.88 -8.73
N ASP A 544 -3.08 34.88 -8.05
CA ASP A 544 -2.90 36.20 -8.59
C ASP A 544 -1.82 36.04 -9.68
N VAL A 545 -2.26 35.61 -10.86
CA VAL A 545 -1.38 35.48 -12.03
C VAL A 545 -0.85 36.88 -12.25
N ALA A 546 0.45 37.06 -11.97
CA ALA A 546 1.12 38.35 -12.05
C ALA A 546 0.62 39.11 -13.30
N LYS A 547 0.08 40.32 -13.12
CA LYS A 547 -0.60 41.11 -14.16
C LYS A 547 0.06 40.99 -15.55
N LYS A 548 1.40 40.96 -15.61
CA LYS A 548 2.19 40.76 -16.85
C LYS A 548 1.86 39.52 -17.71
N GLN A 549 1.40 38.40 -17.13
CA GLN A 549 1.08 37.17 -17.87
C GLN A 549 -0.42 37.00 -18.19
N MET A 550 -1.30 37.75 -17.52
CA MET A 550 -2.75 37.73 -17.72
C MET A 550 -3.13 38.13 -19.16
N TYR A 551 -2.42 39.10 -19.73
CA TYR A 551 -2.61 39.49 -21.13
C TYR A 551 -2.33 38.36 -22.11
N ALA A 552 -1.23 37.63 -21.91
CA ALA A 552 -0.78 36.60 -22.84
C ALA A 552 -1.68 35.35 -22.85
N MET A 553 -2.20 34.93 -21.68
CA MET A 553 -2.99 33.70 -21.58
C MET A 553 -4.49 33.89 -21.77
N LYS A 554 -5.08 35.00 -21.32
CA LYS A 554 -6.54 35.20 -21.32
C LYS A 554 -7.00 36.35 -22.23
N LEU A 555 -6.42 37.54 -22.07
CA LEU A 555 -6.96 38.75 -22.72
C LEU A 555 -6.59 38.88 -24.20
N LYS A 556 -5.46 38.33 -24.65
CA LYS A 556 -5.07 38.33 -26.07
C LYS A 556 -6.05 37.54 -26.95
N GLY A 557 -6.54 36.40 -26.46
CA GLY A 557 -7.56 35.61 -27.15
C GLY A 557 -8.87 36.38 -27.31
N ILE A 558 -9.31 37.03 -26.22
CA ILE A 558 -10.54 37.84 -26.22
C ILE A 558 -10.41 39.06 -27.17
N SER A 559 -9.27 39.75 -27.16
CA SER A 559 -8.97 40.84 -28.10
C SER A 559 -9.01 40.38 -29.56
N LEU A 560 -8.53 39.16 -29.85
CA LEU A 560 -8.61 38.59 -31.20
C LEU A 560 -10.07 38.30 -31.60
N CYS A 561 -10.87 37.75 -30.68
CA CYS A 561 -12.31 37.53 -30.92
C CYS A 561 -13.05 38.84 -31.21
N PHE A 562 -12.75 39.91 -30.47
CA PHE A 562 -13.32 41.24 -30.75
C PHE A 562 -12.88 41.78 -32.11
N SER A 563 -11.63 41.54 -32.51
CA SER A 563 -11.13 41.93 -33.83
C SER A 563 -11.81 41.15 -34.97
N ILE A 564 -12.05 39.85 -34.77
CA ILE A 564 -12.76 38.99 -35.73
C ILE A 564 -14.21 39.45 -35.86
N LEU A 565 -14.90 39.69 -34.74
CA LEU A 565 -16.28 40.16 -34.75
C LEU A 565 -16.40 41.54 -35.41
N LYS A 566 -15.45 42.45 -35.14
CA LYS A 566 -15.35 43.73 -35.86
C LYS A 566 -15.22 43.52 -37.36
N ALA A 567 -14.27 42.69 -37.80
CA ALA A 567 -14.05 42.44 -39.22
C ALA A 567 -15.27 41.78 -39.88
N ALA A 568 -15.96 40.89 -39.16
CA ALA A 568 -17.18 40.25 -39.61
C ALA A 568 -18.32 41.26 -39.79
N LEU A 569 -18.53 42.18 -38.84
CA LEU A 569 -19.58 43.21 -38.92
C LEU A 569 -19.25 44.29 -39.96
N CYS A 570 -17.98 44.67 -40.12
CA CYS A 570 -17.56 45.71 -41.07
C CYS A 570 -17.35 45.19 -42.51
N GLY A 571 -17.38 43.88 -42.73
CA GLY A 571 -17.01 43.29 -44.01
C GLY A 571 -18.03 43.51 -45.14
N ASN A 572 -19.22 44.06 -44.85
CA ASN A 572 -20.31 44.36 -45.80
C ASN A 572 -20.66 43.22 -46.78
N TYR A 573 -20.31 41.98 -46.44
CA TYR A 573 -20.54 40.79 -47.29
C TYR A 573 -21.92 40.17 -47.06
N ALA A 574 -22.62 40.54 -45.99
CA ALA A 574 -23.97 40.10 -45.68
C ALA A 574 -24.79 41.23 -45.07
N ASN A 575 -26.06 41.37 -45.47
CA ASN A 575 -26.99 42.25 -44.78
C ASN A 575 -27.52 41.52 -43.55
N PHE A 576 -27.16 42.00 -42.36
CA PHE A 576 -27.45 41.32 -41.10
C PHE A 576 -28.95 41.22 -40.76
N GLY A 577 -29.81 42.02 -41.41
CA GLY A 577 -31.27 41.87 -41.31
C GLY A 577 -31.80 40.56 -41.92
N VAL A 578 -31.03 39.93 -42.81
CA VAL A 578 -31.40 38.67 -43.47
C VAL A 578 -31.37 37.49 -42.48
N PHE A 579 -30.44 37.46 -41.53
CA PHE A 579 -30.38 36.39 -40.52
C PHE A 579 -31.69 36.30 -39.72
N ARG A 580 -32.28 37.45 -39.32
CA ARG A 580 -33.58 37.48 -38.64
C ARG A 580 -34.75 37.06 -39.53
N LEU A 581 -34.69 37.36 -40.83
CA LEU A 581 -35.73 36.97 -41.79
C LEU A 581 -35.78 35.46 -42.03
N TYR A 582 -34.62 34.79 -41.98
CA TYR A 582 -34.52 33.33 -42.15
C TYR A 582 -34.53 32.55 -40.82
N GLY A 583 -34.67 33.24 -39.67
CA GLY A 583 -34.66 32.61 -38.34
C GLY A 583 -33.30 32.06 -37.93
N ASP A 584 -32.21 32.59 -38.48
CA ASP A 584 -30.85 32.18 -38.16
C ASP A 584 -30.32 32.95 -36.94
N GLU A 585 -30.02 32.22 -35.87
CA GLU A 585 -29.54 32.76 -34.59
C GLU A 585 -28.02 33.03 -34.57
N ALA A 586 -27.28 32.83 -35.66
CA ALA A 586 -25.83 32.98 -35.68
C ALA A 586 -25.35 34.37 -35.23
N LEU A 587 -26.05 35.43 -35.64
CA LEU A 587 -25.73 36.81 -35.26
C LEU A 587 -26.01 37.05 -33.77
N ASP A 588 -27.17 36.63 -33.28
CA ASP A 588 -27.57 36.82 -31.88
C ASP A 588 -26.68 36.00 -30.93
N ASN A 589 -26.25 34.80 -31.34
CA ASN A 589 -25.29 33.97 -30.61
C ASN A 589 -23.90 34.63 -30.54
N ALA A 590 -23.42 35.22 -31.64
CA ALA A 590 -22.14 35.93 -31.65
C ALA A 590 -22.16 37.18 -30.74
N LEU A 591 -23.25 37.95 -30.79
CA LEU A 591 -23.45 39.14 -29.96
C LEU A 591 -23.63 38.79 -28.47
N ASN A 592 -24.36 37.71 -28.14
CA ASN A 592 -24.49 37.22 -26.77
C ASN A 592 -23.16 36.71 -26.20
N MET A 593 -22.34 36.03 -27.02
CA MET A 593 -21.00 35.63 -26.62
C MET A 593 -20.07 36.82 -26.41
N PHE A 594 -20.21 37.88 -27.21
CA PHE A 594 -19.49 39.15 -26.98
C PHE A 594 -19.80 39.74 -25.60
N VAL A 595 -21.08 39.84 -25.23
CA VAL A 595 -21.50 40.36 -23.91
C VAL A 595 -20.96 39.51 -22.77
N LYS A 596 -20.99 38.18 -22.89
CA LYS A 596 -20.42 37.26 -21.89
C LYS A 596 -18.91 37.43 -21.73
N LEU A 597 -18.19 37.61 -22.84
CA LEU A 597 -16.74 37.85 -22.82
C LEU A 597 -16.40 39.21 -22.21
N LEU A 598 -17.22 40.23 -22.47
CA LEU A 598 -17.09 41.57 -21.92
C LEU A 598 -17.26 41.58 -20.40
N LEU A 599 -18.33 40.94 -19.89
CA LEU A 599 -18.57 40.81 -18.44
C LEU A 599 -17.50 39.96 -17.73
N SER A 600 -16.69 39.19 -18.47
CA SER A 600 -15.61 38.38 -17.90
C SER A 600 -14.31 39.16 -17.64
N ILE A 601 -14.25 40.42 -18.07
CA ILE A 601 -13.09 41.31 -17.91
C ILE A 601 -13.40 42.34 -16.80
N PRO A 602 -12.57 42.48 -15.77
CA PRO A 602 -12.69 43.59 -14.81
C PRO A 602 -12.46 44.95 -15.50
N GLN A 603 -13.22 45.97 -15.14
CA GLN A 603 -13.12 47.31 -15.76
C GLN A 603 -11.72 47.94 -15.59
N SER A 604 -11.04 47.64 -14.47
CA SER A 604 -9.64 48.03 -14.24
C SER A 604 -8.67 47.44 -15.28
N ASP A 605 -8.89 46.19 -15.68
CA ASP A 605 -8.02 45.50 -16.62
C ASP A 605 -8.27 45.96 -18.05
N LEU A 606 -9.50 46.35 -18.39
CA LEU A 606 -9.82 46.93 -19.69
C LEU A 606 -9.00 48.21 -19.93
N LEU A 607 -8.87 49.07 -18.91
CA LEU A 607 -8.13 50.33 -18.96
C LEU A 607 -6.61 50.12 -18.90
N ASP A 608 -6.14 49.11 -18.16
CA ASP A 608 -4.71 48.78 -18.03
C ASP A 608 -4.08 48.28 -19.35
N TYR A 609 -4.86 47.73 -20.29
CA TYR A 609 -4.36 47.17 -21.56
C TYR A 609 -4.78 47.96 -22.81
N PRO A 610 -3.91 48.83 -23.37
CA PRO A 610 -4.27 49.76 -24.45
C PRO A 610 -4.71 49.09 -25.76
N LYS A 611 -4.21 47.89 -26.08
CA LYS A 611 -4.62 47.15 -27.29
C LYS A 611 -6.02 46.56 -27.15
N LEU A 612 -6.37 46.09 -25.96
CA LEU A 612 -7.69 45.53 -25.68
C LEU A 612 -8.74 46.65 -25.65
N SER A 613 -8.46 47.75 -24.95
CA SER A 613 -9.35 48.91 -24.91
C SER A 613 -9.59 49.50 -26.30
N GLN A 614 -8.55 49.66 -27.12
CA GLN A 614 -8.72 50.16 -28.48
C GLN A 614 -9.61 49.24 -29.33
N THR A 615 -9.43 47.92 -29.24
CA THR A 615 -10.26 46.96 -29.99
C THR A 615 -11.71 47.00 -29.50
N TYR A 616 -11.91 47.13 -28.20
CA TYR A 616 -13.20 47.23 -27.54
C TYR A 616 -13.97 48.49 -27.96
N TYR A 617 -13.40 49.69 -27.76
CA TYR A 617 -14.09 50.95 -28.06
C TYR A 617 -14.41 51.10 -29.56
N VAL A 618 -13.53 50.61 -30.44
CA VAL A 618 -13.79 50.61 -31.89
C VAL A 618 -14.93 49.66 -32.28
N LEU A 619 -15.05 48.51 -31.61
CA LEU A 619 -16.18 47.60 -31.83
C LEU A 619 -17.48 48.16 -31.26
N LEU A 620 -17.42 48.78 -30.09
CA LEU A 620 -18.56 49.44 -29.44
C LEU A 620 -19.13 50.57 -30.30
N GLU A 621 -18.28 51.44 -30.85
CA GLU A 621 -18.67 52.52 -31.75
C GLU A 621 -19.44 51.99 -32.97
N ARG A 622 -19.03 50.83 -33.50
CA ARG A 622 -19.69 50.20 -34.66
C ARG A 622 -21.00 49.52 -34.32
N LEU A 623 -21.07 48.84 -33.18
CA LEU A 623 -22.33 48.31 -32.65
C LEU A 623 -23.35 49.43 -32.40
N ALA A 624 -22.89 50.61 -31.97
CA ALA A 624 -23.73 51.79 -31.78
C ALA A 624 -24.24 52.38 -33.10
N GLN A 625 -23.45 52.30 -34.18
CA GLN A 625 -23.84 52.79 -35.51
C GLN A 625 -24.88 51.89 -36.19
N ASP A 626 -24.63 50.58 -36.25
CA ASP A 626 -25.39 49.67 -37.11
C ASP A 626 -26.39 48.77 -36.35
N HIS A 627 -26.21 48.61 -35.04
CA HIS A 627 -26.98 47.68 -34.20
C HIS A 627 -27.50 48.31 -32.89
N MET A 628 -27.87 49.59 -32.94
CA MET A 628 -28.45 50.34 -31.81
C MET A 628 -29.63 49.63 -31.09
N PRO A 629 -30.56 48.93 -31.79
CA PRO A 629 -31.63 48.18 -31.13
C PRO A 629 -31.13 47.03 -30.24
N PHE A 630 -29.98 46.42 -30.57
CA PHE A 630 -29.36 45.38 -29.75
C PHE A 630 -28.75 45.99 -28.48
N LEU A 631 -28.03 47.11 -28.59
CA LEU A 631 -27.49 47.80 -27.41
C LEU A 631 -28.59 48.26 -26.44
N ALA A 632 -29.74 48.70 -26.97
CA ALA A 632 -30.90 49.07 -26.15
C ALA A 632 -31.54 47.88 -25.41
N SER A 633 -31.27 46.64 -25.84
CA SER A 633 -31.78 45.40 -25.23
C SER A 633 -30.84 44.78 -24.18
N LEU A 634 -29.66 45.37 -23.96
CA LEU A 634 -28.69 44.86 -23.00
C LEU A 634 -29.10 45.12 -21.55
N GLN A 635 -28.70 44.22 -20.64
CA GLN A 635 -28.95 44.35 -19.20
C GLN A 635 -28.25 45.59 -18.61
N PRO A 636 -28.80 46.20 -17.54
CA PRO A 636 -28.29 47.44 -16.95
C PRO A 636 -26.81 47.40 -16.58
N ASP A 637 -26.32 46.25 -16.10
CA ASP A 637 -24.92 46.04 -15.72
C ASP A 637 -23.96 46.09 -16.93
N ALA A 638 -24.41 45.62 -18.09
CA ALA A 638 -23.65 45.74 -19.33
C ALA A 638 -23.70 47.18 -19.88
N THR A 639 -24.82 47.89 -19.69
CA THR A 639 -24.95 49.31 -20.06
C THR A 639 -24.07 50.22 -19.19
N LEU A 640 -23.95 49.92 -17.89
CA LEU A 640 -23.06 50.60 -16.93
C LEU A 640 -21.57 50.31 -17.16
N TYR A 641 -21.25 49.17 -17.77
CA TYR A 641 -19.88 48.83 -18.18
C TYR A 641 -19.48 49.52 -19.50
N ILE A 642 -20.47 49.92 -20.31
CA ILE A 642 -20.30 50.61 -21.58
C ILE A 642 -20.16 52.13 -21.40
N LEU A 643 -20.83 52.71 -20.40
CA LEU A 643 -20.71 54.11 -19.95
C LEU A 643 -19.44 54.30 -19.10
#